data_AF-A0A7Y5V489-F1
#
_entry.id   AF-A0A7Y5V489-F1
#
_cell.length_a   1.000
_cell.length_b   1.000
_cell.length_c   1.000
_cell.angle_alpha   90.00
_cell.angle_beta   90.00
_cell.angle_gamma   90.00
#
_symmetry.space_group_name_H-M   'P 1'
#
loop_
_entity.id
_entity.type
_entity.pdbx_description
1 polymer ?
#
loop_
_entity_poly.entity_id
_entity_poly.type
_entity_poly.pdbx_seq_one_letter_code
_entity_poly.pdbx_strand_id
1 'polypeptide(L)'
;MRLVACLPAALLVALPCARAQAPDTAIIRAGTLIDGRGGVQRNVLLFVAGSRIVRIGGPLRPPQTLTHDLRNYTVLPGLIDTHVHIDSHFGPDGRASNQGETPAQRAYAAASNAWVTLMAGYTTVQSIGSPSDSTLRAAIAGGAVKGPRILTSLGSFSDTSRSPDEIRAWVRESAARGADVIKIFASRSIREGGGQTLSAAQIAAACDEARRLGKRTWVHAHAATAVRDAALAGCFAVTHGSQVTDAELTLMAERGTFFEPNIGLVSQNYIENRARYLGIGNYDEAGFRFMEDGIPRKLEVFRRALRTPRLRLLAGTDATAGAHGQNAREVTYRVTTGGQAPRDAIASITSLAAVALGLGDRVGAIAPGLDADLIAVDGDPLNDIEALRRVVFVMKGGVVQKDIPPRFEAPQRDLLGTGTTLTNAFADYDGDGDPDLYVGFNGAPNRLYRNEGGTFTDVAAAAGVADARATRSAAWGDYDADGDPDLMLGFAPGPASVLKLYRNDGGRFTDVTAVSGLARDSAGVRQFSWIDVDGDNDLDLFVALRDRPNALYRNDGARFTDVAAEVGLADPRRSVGAVWFDFDEDGDLDLYVANQDGDANGLFRNDGGRFTDVAAAAGAEWAGRTPREPANGTVRPCAADVDGDGHLDLFGANYGRNGLLLNRQGRFVDVSAEWGVDIDARYDACAFSDFDHDGRVDLYVNGTVTGGISYRDALFRNTGSRFVEVTPDSVAALQADHGVQWADVDGDGDEDLALTGQRPDGMHLVLRNRLDPDVARRSLAVRVLDARGRTTRAGAEVRVYASGTRRLLAMRLVDSGSGYNAQNDIPVHVALPTTAPVDVEVTWPVGGRRLSTTVLNVPVGDRSAARVTVRIGG
;
A
#
# COMPACT_ATOMS: atom_id res chain seq x y z
N MET A 1 -21.95 -79.71 -54.20
CA MET A 1 -20.65 -80.11 -53.63
C MET A 1 -20.00 -78.85 -53.06
N ARG A 2 -19.86 -78.78 -51.73
CA ARG A 2 -19.14 -77.81 -50.87
C ARG A 2 -19.47 -76.30 -50.97
N LEU A 3 -20.19 -75.83 -49.94
CA LEU A 3 -20.14 -74.47 -49.40
C LEU A 3 -18.72 -74.16 -48.89
N VAL A 4 -18.21 -72.96 -49.18
CA VAL A 4 -17.15 -72.30 -48.40
C VAL A 4 -17.59 -70.86 -48.19
N ALA A 5 -17.86 -70.51 -46.93
CA ALA A 5 -18.08 -69.14 -46.48
C ALA A 5 -16.72 -68.49 -46.17
N CYS A 6 -16.45 -67.32 -46.74
CA CYS A 6 -15.37 -66.43 -46.31
C CYS A 6 -15.99 -65.27 -45.50
N LEU A 7 -15.69 -65.22 -44.20
CA LEU A 7 -15.89 -64.04 -43.36
C LEU A 7 -14.81 -62.98 -43.70
N PRO A 8 -15.15 -61.68 -43.87
CA PRO A 8 -14.18 -60.60 -43.78
C PRO A 8 -13.98 -60.19 -42.31
N ALA A 9 -12.72 -60.06 -41.91
CA ALA A 9 -12.32 -59.60 -40.59
C ALA A 9 -12.75 -58.14 -40.35
N ALA A 10 -13.50 -57.90 -39.28
CA ALA A 10 -13.80 -56.56 -38.78
C ALA A 10 -12.61 -56.03 -37.98
N LEU A 11 -11.97 -54.96 -38.49
CA LEU A 11 -10.91 -54.23 -37.81
C LEU A 11 -11.54 -53.34 -36.73
N LEU A 12 -11.40 -53.73 -35.46
CA LEU A 12 -11.76 -52.88 -34.31
C LEU A 12 -10.72 -51.75 -34.18
N VAL A 13 -11.10 -50.53 -34.53
CA VAL A 13 -10.34 -49.32 -34.20
C VAL A 13 -10.62 -48.98 -32.73
N ALA A 14 -9.63 -49.22 -31.86
CA ALA A 14 -9.66 -48.76 -30.48
C ALA A 14 -9.41 -47.25 -30.45
N LEU A 15 -10.44 -46.46 -30.16
CA LEU A 15 -10.30 -45.05 -29.80
C LEU A 15 -9.58 -44.94 -28.44
N PRO A 16 -8.52 -44.14 -28.30
CA PRO A 16 -7.89 -43.94 -27.01
C PRO A 16 -8.84 -43.16 -26.09
N CYS A 17 -9.20 -43.75 -24.94
CA CYS A 17 -9.77 -43.00 -23.83
C CYS A 17 -8.76 -41.93 -23.39
N ALA A 18 -9.06 -40.67 -23.69
CA ALA A 18 -8.39 -39.55 -23.05
C ALA A 18 -8.66 -39.65 -21.53
N ARG A 19 -7.61 -39.89 -20.74
CA ARG A 19 -7.66 -39.70 -19.29
C ARG A 19 -7.92 -38.22 -19.05
N ALA A 20 -9.09 -37.88 -18.51
CA ALA A 20 -9.34 -36.55 -17.98
C ALA A 20 -8.31 -36.27 -16.87
N GLN A 21 -7.45 -35.29 -17.11
CA GLN A 21 -6.53 -34.77 -16.10
C GLN A 21 -7.38 -34.21 -14.96
N ALA A 22 -7.12 -34.64 -13.72
CA ALA A 22 -7.82 -34.09 -12.56
C ALA A 22 -7.58 -32.57 -12.53
N PRO A 23 -8.60 -31.74 -12.26
CA PRO A 23 -8.43 -30.30 -12.25
C PRO A 23 -7.36 -29.91 -11.21
N ASP A 24 -6.43 -29.05 -11.63
CA ASP A 24 -5.40 -28.51 -10.75
C ASP A 24 -6.06 -27.90 -9.51
N THR A 25 -5.65 -28.38 -8.34
CA THR A 25 -6.19 -27.92 -7.06
C THR A 25 -5.32 -26.78 -6.56
N ALA A 26 -5.87 -25.57 -6.52
CA ALA A 26 -5.22 -24.43 -5.88
C ALA A 26 -5.27 -24.59 -4.35
N ILE A 27 -4.13 -24.37 -3.71
CA ILE A 27 -3.96 -24.48 -2.26
C ILE A 27 -3.58 -23.10 -1.73
N ILE A 28 -4.40 -22.55 -0.84
CA ILE A 28 -4.24 -21.20 -0.30
C ILE A 28 -4.00 -21.31 1.21
N ARG A 29 -2.96 -20.65 1.72
CA ARG A 29 -2.72 -20.55 3.17
C ARG A 29 -3.26 -19.21 3.65
N ALA A 30 -4.26 -19.22 4.51
CA ALA A 30 -4.82 -18.02 5.11
C ALA A 30 -4.23 -17.79 6.50
N GLY A 31 -3.67 -16.60 6.73
CA GLY A 31 -3.24 -16.17 8.06
C GLY A 31 -4.43 -16.11 9.02
N THR A 32 -5.47 -15.42 8.56
CA THR A 32 -6.79 -15.39 9.20
C THR A 32 -7.84 -15.72 8.17
N LEU A 33 -8.84 -16.48 8.55
CA LEU A 33 -10.01 -16.76 7.74
C LEU A 33 -11.25 -16.33 8.51
N ILE A 34 -12.02 -15.42 7.93
CA ILE A 34 -13.38 -15.07 8.38
C ILE A 34 -14.33 -15.74 7.41
N ASP A 35 -15.18 -16.64 7.87
CA ASP A 35 -15.98 -17.50 6.99
C ASP A 35 -17.23 -16.82 6.38
N GLY A 36 -17.49 -15.56 6.74
CA GLY A 36 -18.68 -14.80 6.36
C GLY A 36 -19.92 -15.06 7.23
N ARG A 37 -19.92 -16.13 8.05
CA ARG A 37 -20.99 -16.55 8.97
C ARG A 37 -20.65 -16.32 10.44
N GLY A 38 -19.53 -15.64 10.70
CA GLY A 38 -19.05 -15.28 12.05
C GLY A 38 -17.97 -16.20 12.61
N GLY A 39 -17.63 -17.28 11.92
CA GLY A 39 -16.51 -18.15 12.26
C GLY A 39 -15.18 -17.52 11.88
N VAL A 40 -14.19 -17.69 12.77
CA VAL A 40 -12.81 -17.22 12.55
C VAL A 40 -11.86 -18.39 12.77
N GLN A 41 -10.95 -18.61 11.82
CA GLN A 41 -9.86 -19.59 11.91
C GLN A 41 -8.53 -18.89 11.64
N ARG A 42 -7.43 -19.38 12.20
CA ARG A 42 -6.08 -18.83 12.01
C ARG A 42 -5.17 -19.90 11.42
N ASN A 43 -4.24 -19.51 10.56
CA ASN A 43 -3.26 -20.36 9.88
C ASN A 43 -3.89 -21.63 9.28
N VAL A 44 -4.87 -21.44 8.41
CA VAL A 44 -5.67 -22.53 7.83
C VAL A 44 -5.43 -22.65 6.32
N LEU A 45 -5.43 -23.88 5.83
CA LEU A 45 -5.33 -24.16 4.39
C LEU A 45 -6.72 -24.24 3.76
N LEU A 46 -6.87 -23.64 2.59
CA LEU A 46 -8.03 -23.74 1.71
C LEU A 46 -7.63 -24.49 0.45
N PHE A 47 -8.51 -25.40 0.01
CA PHE A 47 -8.32 -26.18 -1.20
C PHE A 47 -9.45 -25.82 -2.16
N VAL A 48 -9.09 -25.34 -3.34
CA VAL A 48 -10.01 -24.94 -4.40
C VAL A 48 -9.75 -25.82 -5.62
N ALA A 49 -10.78 -26.46 -6.15
CA ALA A 49 -10.69 -27.26 -7.37
C ALA A 49 -11.73 -26.76 -8.38
N GLY A 50 -11.25 -26.34 -9.56
CA GLY A 50 -12.09 -25.62 -10.52
C GLY A 50 -12.73 -24.41 -9.84
N SER A 51 -14.06 -24.30 -9.89
CA SER A 51 -14.78 -23.16 -9.32
C SER A 51 -15.24 -23.33 -7.87
N ARG A 52 -14.81 -24.40 -7.16
CA ARG A 52 -15.39 -24.80 -5.87
C ARG A 52 -14.35 -24.87 -4.77
N ILE A 53 -14.76 -24.45 -3.57
CA ILE A 53 -14.03 -24.76 -2.33
C ILE A 53 -14.29 -26.24 -2.02
N VAL A 54 -13.26 -27.07 -2.00
CA VAL A 54 -13.41 -28.51 -1.76
C VAL A 54 -13.02 -28.93 -0.34
N ARG A 55 -12.15 -28.16 0.34
CA ARG A 55 -11.72 -28.46 1.71
C ARG A 55 -11.16 -27.24 2.43
N ILE A 56 -11.32 -27.23 3.75
CA ILE A 56 -10.74 -26.27 4.69
C ILE A 56 -10.00 -27.05 5.77
N GLY A 57 -8.77 -26.66 6.08
CA GLY A 57 -7.91 -27.28 7.10
C GLY A 57 -7.24 -28.60 6.70
N GLY A 58 -6.49 -29.16 7.66
CA GLY A 58 -5.65 -30.36 7.51
C GLY A 58 -4.28 -30.08 6.90
N PRO A 59 -3.31 -31.02 7.00
CA PRO A 59 -1.97 -30.84 6.48
C PRO A 59 -1.92 -30.91 4.94
N LEU A 60 -0.85 -30.39 4.35
CA LEU A 60 -0.48 -30.70 2.97
C LEU A 60 -0.12 -32.19 2.87
N ARG A 61 -0.61 -32.86 1.82
CA ARG A 61 -0.23 -34.25 1.53
C ARG A 61 0.76 -34.25 0.37
N PRO A 62 1.99 -34.77 0.53
CA PRO A 62 2.92 -34.89 -0.59
C PRO A 62 2.26 -35.62 -1.78
N PRO A 63 2.41 -35.12 -3.03
CA PRO A 63 3.32 -34.07 -3.50
C PRO A 63 2.72 -32.65 -3.55
N GLN A 64 1.65 -32.35 -2.81
CA GLN A 64 0.98 -31.03 -2.84
C GLN A 64 1.91 -29.89 -2.39
N THR A 65 1.90 -28.78 -3.15
CA THR A 65 2.59 -27.53 -2.82
C THR A 65 1.57 -26.40 -2.60
N LEU A 66 1.97 -25.37 -1.86
CA LEU A 66 1.16 -24.18 -1.69
C LEU A 66 1.09 -23.40 -3.01
N THR A 67 -0.11 -22.96 -3.41
CA THR A 67 -0.32 -22.15 -4.62
C THR A 67 -0.29 -20.66 -4.32
N HIS A 68 -0.99 -20.24 -3.26
CA HIS A 68 -1.00 -18.86 -2.80
C HIS A 68 -0.71 -18.81 -1.30
N ASP A 69 0.27 -18.01 -0.91
CA ASP A 69 0.57 -17.78 0.49
C ASP A 69 0.00 -16.44 0.96
N LEU A 70 -1.10 -16.52 1.70
CA LEU A 70 -1.79 -15.38 2.28
C LEU A 70 -1.69 -15.44 3.81
N ARG A 71 -0.60 -15.99 4.35
CA ARG A 71 -0.38 -16.14 5.81
C ARG A 71 -0.35 -14.81 6.57
N ASN A 72 -0.09 -13.71 5.87
CA ASN A 72 -0.04 -12.36 6.45
C ASN A 72 -1.36 -11.59 6.29
N TYR A 73 -2.36 -12.18 5.62
CA TYR A 73 -3.62 -11.52 5.28
C TYR A 73 -4.83 -12.16 5.94
N THR A 74 -5.95 -11.43 5.94
CA THR A 74 -7.26 -11.97 6.32
C THR A 74 -8.05 -12.33 5.07
N VAL A 75 -8.40 -13.60 4.94
CA VAL A 75 -9.22 -14.14 3.85
C VAL A 75 -10.70 -14.10 4.24
N LEU A 76 -11.54 -13.59 3.34
CA LEU A 76 -13.00 -13.50 3.47
C LEU A 76 -13.69 -14.07 2.22
N PRO A 77 -14.99 -14.43 2.27
CA PRO A 77 -15.76 -14.62 1.05
C PRO A 77 -15.75 -13.33 0.24
N GLY A 78 -15.86 -13.44 -1.08
CA GLY A 78 -16.04 -12.29 -1.94
C GLY A 78 -17.24 -11.44 -1.51
N LEU A 79 -17.07 -10.12 -1.53
CA LEU A 79 -18.06 -9.17 -1.03
C LEU A 79 -19.25 -9.07 -2.00
N ILE A 80 -20.39 -8.66 -1.46
CA ILE A 80 -21.66 -8.56 -2.16
C ILE A 80 -22.26 -7.17 -1.92
N ASP A 81 -22.61 -6.49 -3.01
CA ASP A 81 -23.36 -5.23 -2.97
C ASP A 81 -24.79 -5.47 -3.45
N THR A 82 -25.79 -5.17 -2.61
CA THR A 82 -27.20 -5.42 -2.96
C THR A 82 -27.84 -4.29 -3.78
N HIS A 83 -27.13 -3.19 -4.02
CA HIS A 83 -27.69 -2.04 -4.73
C HIS A 83 -26.61 -1.20 -5.42
N VAL A 84 -26.45 -1.42 -6.71
CA VAL A 84 -25.59 -0.59 -7.57
C VAL A 84 -26.35 -0.14 -8.83
N HIS A 85 -25.80 0.84 -9.54
CA HIS A 85 -26.19 1.19 -10.89
C HIS A 85 -24.96 1.04 -11.80
N ILE A 86 -24.70 -0.19 -12.25
CA ILE A 86 -23.42 -0.55 -12.90
C ILE A 86 -23.18 0.22 -14.21
N ASP A 87 -24.25 0.62 -14.89
CA ASP A 87 -24.22 1.41 -16.13
C ASP A 87 -24.08 2.93 -15.89
N SER A 88 -24.15 3.41 -14.64
CA SER A 88 -23.98 4.83 -14.31
C SER A 88 -22.50 5.22 -14.29
N HIS A 89 -22.13 6.19 -15.12
CA HIS A 89 -20.76 6.69 -15.26
C HIS A 89 -20.74 8.18 -15.61
N PHE A 90 -19.55 8.78 -15.60
CA PHE A 90 -19.36 10.12 -16.16
C PHE A 90 -19.11 9.99 -17.66
N GLY A 91 -19.87 10.73 -18.46
CA GLY A 91 -19.73 10.72 -19.91
C GLY A 91 -18.46 11.43 -20.37
N PRO A 92 -18.21 11.49 -21.70
CA PRO A 92 -17.01 12.11 -22.26
C PRO A 92 -16.83 13.59 -21.89
N ASP A 93 -17.92 14.30 -21.57
CA ASP A 93 -17.90 15.69 -21.09
C ASP A 93 -17.60 15.81 -19.57
N GLY A 94 -17.33 14.67 -18.92
CA GLY A 94 -17.08 14.57 -17.48
C GLY A 94 -18.34 14.67 -16.62
N ARG A 95 -19.54 14.67 -17.21
CA ARG A 95 -20.81 14.87 -16.50
C ARG A 95 -21.56 13.57 -16.25
N ALA A 96 -22.41 13.56 -15.22
CA ALA A 96 -23.22 12.40 -14.84
C ALA A 96 -24.47 12.19 -15.72
N SER A 97 -24.30 12.32 -17.04
CA SER A 97 -25.36 12.18 -18.05
C SER A 97 -24.84 11.29 -19.17
N ASN A 98 -25.60 10.24 -19.49
CA ASN A 98 -25.29 9.33 -20.59
C ASN A 98 -25.97 9.79 -21.91
N GLN A 99 -26.47 11.04 -21.97
CA GLN A 99 -27.14 11.56 -23.17
C GLN A 99 -26.13 11.77 -24.30
N GLY A 100 -26.47 11.31 -25.50
CA GLY A 100 -25.63 11.45 -26.69
C GLY A 100 -24.57 10.36 -26.88
N GLU A 101 -24.43 9.44 -25.92
CA GLU A 101 -23.49 8.33 -26.03
C GLU A 101 -24.00 7.21 -26.93
N THR A 102 -23.06 6.58 -27.64
CA THR A 102 -23.33 5.35 -28.38
C THR A 102 -23.50 4.15 -27.43
N PRO A 103 -24.20 3.10 -27.85
CA PRO A 103 -24.30 1.85 -27.07
C PRO A 103 -22.93 1.23 -26.72
N ALA A 104 -21.93 1.38 -27.59
CA ALA A 104 -20.58 0.87 -27.36
C ALA A 104 -19.86 1.62 -26.23
N GLN A 105 -19.94 2.95 -26.21
CA GLN A 105 -19.35 3.77 -25.13
C GLN A 105 -19.92 3.39 -23.77
N ARG A 106 -21.25 3.27 -23.68
CA ARG A 106 -21.93 2.82 -22.45
C ARG A 106 -21.50 1.44 -22.01
N ALA A 107 -21.35 0.50 -22.97
CA ALA A 107 -20.89 -0.85 -22.67
C ALA A 107 -19.45 -0.87 -22.11
N TYR A 108 -18.53 -0.06 -22.66
CA TYR A 108 -17.18 0.05 -22.13
C TYR A 108 -17.14 0.68 -20.74
N ALA A 109 -17.94 1.73 -20.50
CA ALA A 109 -18.00 2.34 -19.19
C ALA A 109 -18.60 1.40 -18.13
N ALA A 110 -19.67 0.68 -18.45
CA ALA A 110 -20.25 -0.32 -17.56
C ALA A 110 -19.29 -1.50 -17.29
N ALA A 111 -18.51 -1.92 -18.29
CA ALA A 111 -17.45 -2.91 -18.12
C ALA A 111 -16.31 -2.39 -17.23
N SER A 112 -15.92 -1.13 -17.36
CA SER A 112 -14.93 -0.48 -16.49
C SER A 112 -15.41 -0.42 -15.04
N ASN A 113 -16.66 0.01 -14.81
CA ASN A 113 -17.29 -0.02 -13.48
C ASN A 113 -17.29 -1.44 -12.89
N ALA A 114 -17.69 -2.44 -13.67
CA ALA A 114 -17.66 -3.84 -13.27
C ALA A 114 -16.25 -4.30 -12.90
N TRP A 115 -15.22 -3.89 -13.64
CA TRP A 115 -13.83 -4.21 -13.35
C TRP A 115 -13.36 -3.62 -12.01
N VAL A 116 -13.53 -2.31 -11.81
CA VAL A 116 -13.05 -1.64 -10.58
C VAL A 116 -13.81 -2.12 -9.33
N THR A 117 -15.11 -2.44 -9.46
CA THR A 117 -15.89 -3.05 -8.37
C THR A 117 -15.37 -4.45 -8.02
N LEU A 118 -15.02 -5.27 -9.02
CA LEU A 118 -14.40 -6.58 -8.78
C LEU A 118 -13.04 -6.45 -8.09
N MET A 119 -12.22 -5.50 -8.52
CA MET A 119 -10.87 -5.26 -7.95
C MET A 119 -10.92 -4.71 -6.52
N ALA A 120 -12.04 -4.10 -6.13
CA ALA A 120 -12.37 -3.72 -4.75
C ALA A 120 -12.93 -4.89 -3.92
N GLY A 121 -12.89 -6.12 -4.42
CA GLY A 121 -13.28 -7.33 -3.70
C GLY A 121 -14.76 -7.71 -3.79
N TYR A 122 -15.58 -6.95 -4.52
CA TYR A 122 -16.98 -7.28 -4.72
C TYR A 122 -17.14 -8.26 -5.88
N THR A 123 -17.36 -9.53 -5.55
CA THR A 123 -17.47 -10.62 -6.53
C THR A 123 -18.90 -10.81 -7.04
N THR A 124 -19.90 -10.25 -6.34
CA THR A 124 -21.30 -10.26 -6.72
C THR A 124 -21.94 -8.89 -6.48
N VAL A 125 -22.77 -8.43 -7.41
CA VAL A 125 -23.55 -7.20 -7.27
C VAL A 125 -24.99 -7.41 -7.74
N GLN A 126 -25.92 -6.69 -7.13
CA GLN A 126 -27.27 -6.53 -7.65
C GLN A 126 -27.42 -5.11 -8.23
N SER A 127 -27.41 -5.03 -9.56
CA SER A 127 -27.65 -3.81 -10.30
C SER A 127 -29.15 -3.52 -10.39
N ILE A 128 -29.55 -2.34 -9.94
CA ILE A 128 -30.94 -1.91 -9.86
C ILE A 128 -31.27 -1.01 -11.06
N GLY A 129 -30.79 -1.36 -12.26
CA GLY A 129 -31.29 -0.75 -13.49
C GLY A 129 -30.42 -0.87 -14.73
N SER A 130 -31.04 -0.47 -15.85
CA SER A 130 -30.61 -0.48 -17.25
C SER A 130 -30.79 -1.81 -18.00
N PRO A 131 -31.42 -1.79 -19.19
CA PRO A 131 -31.46 -2.94 -20.09
C PRO A 131 -30.07 -3.45 -20.50
N SER A 132 -29.05 -2.58 -20.53
CA SER A 132 -27.66 -2.92 -20.91
C SER A 132 -27.02 -3.93 -19.96
N ASP A 133 -27.50 -4.03 -18.71
CA ASP A 133 -27.04 -5.00 -17.73
C ASP A 133 -27.17 -6.45 -18.22
N SER A 134 -28.18 -6.75 -19.05
CA SER A 134 -28.39 -8.10 -19.58
C SER A 134 -27.19 -8.59 -20.40
N THR A 135 -26.68 -7.74 -21.29
CA THR A 135 -25.52 -8.01 -22.14
C THR A 135 -24.25 -8.09 -21.30
N LEU A 136 -24.03 -7.14 -20.38
CA LEU A 136 -22.85 -7.14 -19.51
C LEU A 136 -22.80 -8.39 -18.61
N ARG A 137 -23.94 -8.75 -17.99
CA ARG A 137 -24.10 -9.97 -17.20
C ARG A 137 -23.74 -11.21 -18.02
N ALA A 138 -24.23 -11.31 -19.25
CA ALA A 138 -23.95 -12.44 -20.13
C ALA A 138 -22.46 -12.50 -20.52
N ALA A 139 -21.84 -11.36 -20.85
CA ALA A 139 -20.43 -11.28 -21.19
C ALA A 139 -19.53 -11.67 -20.01
N ILE A 140 -19.87 -11.24 -18.79
CA ILE A 140 -19.14 -11.65 -17.58
C ILE A 140 -19.34 -13.13 -17.26
N ALA A 141 -20.58 -13.63 -17.36
CA ALA A 141 -20.87 -15.05 -17.11
C ALA A 141 -20.16 -15.98 -18.11
N GLY A 142 -19.98 -15.53 -19.35
CA GLY A 142 -19.22 -16.23 -20.39
C GLY A 142 -17.71 -16.04 -20.32
N GLY A 143 -17.20 -15.18 -19.42
CA GLY A 143 -15.76 -14.91 -19.26
C GLY A 143 -15.16 -13.95 -20.29
N ALA A 144 -15.96 -13.37 -21.18
CA ALA A 144 -15.49 -12.39 -22.18
C ALA A 144 -15.12 -11.04 -21.56
N VAL A 145 -15.73 -10.70 -20.42
CA VAL A 145 -15.46 -9.49 -19.65
C VAL A 145 -15.21 -9.89 -18.20
N LYS A 146 -14.16 -9.34 -17.58
CA LYS A 146 -13.94 -9.52 -16.13
C LYS A 146 -14.84 -8.56 -15.35
N GLY A 147 -15.51 -9.06 -14.32
CA GLY A 147 -16.40 -8.26 -13.46
C GLY A 147 -17.12 -9.12 -12.42
N PRO A 148 -17.92 -8.54 -11.51
CA PRO A 148 -18.73 -9.27 -10.54
C PRO A 148 -19.85 -10.07 -11.19
N ARG A 149 -20.39 -11.05 -10.47
CA ARG A 149 -21.64 -11.71 -10.85
C ARG A 149 -22.74 -10.66 -10.74
N ILE A 150 -23.47 -10.40 -11.82
CA ILE A 150 -24.52 -9.38 -11.84
C ILE A 150 -25.89 -10.04 -11.75
N LEU A 151 -26.67 -9.62 -10.76
CA LEU A 151 -28.12 -9.78 -10.73
C LEU A 151 -28.73 -8.43 -11.14
N THR A 152 -29.78 -8.41 -11.95
CA THR A 152 -30.30 -7.13 -12.45
C THR A 152 -31.82 -7.04 -12.49
N SER A 153 -32.33 -5.84 -12.24
CA SER A 153 -33.74 -5.52 -12.47
C SER A 153 -34.07 -5.15 -13.92
N LEU A 154 -33.05 -4.93 -14.76
CA LEU A 154 -33.14 -4.44 -16.15
C LEU A 154 -33.84 -3.09 -16.33
N GLY A 155 -34.25 -2.46 -15.23
CA GLY A 155 -35.08 -1.26 -15.22
C GLY A 155 -35.87 -1.15 -13.92
N SER A 156 -36.75 -0.15 -13.86
CA SER A 156 -37.57 0.13 -12.68
C SER A 156 -38.94 0.65 -13.07
N PHE A 157 -39.92 0.48 -12.19
CA PHE A 157 -41.27 0.99 -12.37
C PHE A 157 -41.57 2.20 -11.49
N SER A 158 -42.13 3.26 -12.08
CA SER A 158 -42.50 4.49 -11.38
C SER A 158 -43.76 5.18 -11.93
N ASP A 159 -44.45 4.58 -12.91
CA ASP A 159 -45.61 5.18 -13.58
C ASP A 159 -46.86 5.09 -12.69
N THR A 160 -47.24 6.21 -12.08
CA THR A 160 -48.35 6.29 -11.13
C THR A 160 -49.73 6.21 -11.79
N SER A 161 -49.81 6.36 -13.12
CA SER A 161 -51.06 6.31 -13.88
C SER A 161 -51.59 4.90 -14.10
N ARG A 162 -50.72 3.88 -13.97
CA ARG A 162 -51.06 2.48 -14.22
C ARG A 162 -51.92 1.88 -13.12
N SER A 163 -52.92 1.13 -13.52
CA SER A 163 -53.71 0.30 -12.63
C SER A 163 -52.87 -0.85 -12.02
N PRO A 164 -53.29 -1.42 -10.87
CA PRO A 164 -52.70 -2.63 -10.32
C PRO A 164 -52.49 -3.77 -11.33
N ASP A 165 -53.45 -4.02 -12.23
CA ASP A 165 -53.35 -5.12 -13.21
C ASP A 165 -52.29 -4.85 -14.29
N GLU A 166 -52.15 -3.59 -14.72
CA GLU A 166 -51.08 -3.19 -15.64
C GLU A 166 -49.70 -3.32 -14.99
N ILE A 167 -49.59 -3.03 -13.69
CA ILE A 167 -48.36 -3.25 -12.93
C ILE A 167 -48.01 -4.73 -12.88
N ARG A 168 -48.99 -5.62 -12.63
CA ARG A 168 -48.77 -7.08 -12.70
C ARG A 168 -48.30 -7.50 -14.10
N ALA A 169 -48.89 -6.94 -15.16
CA ALA A 169 -48.46 -7.20 -16.53
C ALA A 169 -47.01 -6.78 -16.77
N TRP A 170 -46.62 -5.59 -16.30
CA TRP A 170 -45.24 -5.11 -16.40
C TRP A 170 -44.26 -5.99 -15.61
N VAL A 171 -44.65 -6.49 -14.43
CA VAL A 171 -43.82 -7.42 -13.65
C VAL A 171 -43.58 -8.72 -14.43
N ARG A 172 -44.63 -9.31 -15.02
CA ARG A 172 -44.51 -10.50 -15.86
C ARG A 172 -43.59 -10.26 -17.06
N GLU A 173 -43.74 -9.12 -17.72
CA GLU A 173 -42.90 -8.75 -18.86
C GLU A 173 -41.42 -8.57 -18.46
N SER A 174 -41.17 -7.92 -17.33
CA SER A 174 -39.81 -7.72 -16.81
C SER A 174 -39.15 -9.04 -16.44
N ALA A 175 -39.90 -9.96 -15.82
CA ALA A 175 -39.42 -11.31 -15.56
C ALA A 175 -39.14 -12.08 -16.86
N ALA A 176 -40.01 -11.95 -17.88
CA ALA A 176 -39.82 -12.58 -19.20
C ALA A 176 -38.59 -12.06 -19.94
N ARG A 177 -38.22 -10.78 -19.77
CA ARG A 177 -36.94 -10.22 -20.27
C ARG A 177 -35.70 -10.71 -19.52
N GLY A 178 -35.87 -11.51 -18.47
CA GLY A 178 -34.78 -12.10 -17.70
C GLY A 178 -34.30 -11.25 -16.53
N ALA A 179 -35.16 -10.40 -15.96
CA ALA A 179 -34.87 -9.72 -14.70
C ALA A 179 -34.78 -10.72 -13.54
N ASP A 180 -33.78 -10.55 -12.67
CA ASP A 180 -33.56 -11.36 -11.46
C ASP A 180 -34.36 -10.83 -10.27
N VAL A 181 -34.64 -9.53 -10.27
CA VAL A 181 -35.32 -8.78 -9.21
C VAL A 181 -36.24 -7.74 -9.84
N ILE A 182 -37.30 -7.35 -9.15
CA ILE A 182 -38.21 -6.30 -9.59
C ILE A 182 -37.96 -5.03 -8.78
N LYS A 183 -37.62 -3.92 -9.45
CA LYS A 183 -37.44 -2.60 -8.81
C LYS A 183 -38.66 -1.72 -9.03
N ILE A 184 -39.19 -1.15 -7.95
CA ILE A 184 -40.24 -0.13 -8.01
C ILE A 184 -39.84 1.12 -7.22
N PHE A 185 -40.35 2.27 -7.64
CA PHE A 185 -40.20 3.56 -6.96
C PHE A 185 -41.52 3.94 -6.28
N ALA A 186 -41.62 3.59 -5.00
CA ALA A 186 -42.79 3.87 -4.17
C ALA A 186 -42.75 5.27 -3.54
N SER A 187 -41.64 5.99 -3.66
CA SER A 187 -41.53 7.41 -3.31
C SER A 187 -40.74 8.20 -4.35
N ARG A 188 -40.80 9.53 -4.25
CA ARG A 188 -39.86 10.45 -4.91
C ARG A 188 -38.45 10.29 -4.35
N SER A 189 -37.48 10.83 -5.08
CA SER A 189 -36.12 11.01 -4.61
C SER A 189 -36.08 11.81 -3.31
N ILE A 190 -35.08 11.56 -2.47
CA ILE A 190 -34.82 12.40 -1.31
C ILE A 190 -34.62 13.88 -1.68
N ARG A 191 -34.03 14.14 -2.86
CA ARG A 191 -33.83 15.50 -3.41
C ARG A 191 -35.15 16.24 -3.67
N GLU A 192 -36.25 15.51 -3.78
CA GLU A 192 -37.61 16.03 -4.02
C GLU A 192 -38.52 15.84 -2.79
N GLY A 193 -37.93 15.69 -1.60
CA GLY A 193 -38.65 15.56 -0.33
C GLY A 193 -39.13 14.16 0.01
N GLY A 194 -38.94 13.16 -0.87
CA GLY A 194 -39.14 11.74 -0.53
C GLY A 194 -40.58 11.26 -0.36
N GLY A 195 -41.58 12.04 -0.76
CA GLY A 195 -43.01 11.70 -0.60
C GLY A 195 -43.43 10.46 -1.40
N GLN A 196 -44.42 9.72 -0.88
CA GLN A 196 -44.95 8.51 -1.54
C GLN A 196 -45.58 8.82 -2.90
N THR A 197 -45.33 7.95 -3.89
CA THR A 197 -45.78 8.10 -5.28
C THR A 197 -46.79 7.04 -5.68
N LEU A 198 -46.53 5.77 -5.36
CA LEU A 198 -47.44 4.66 -5.65
C LEU A 198 -48.41 4.45 -4.49
N SER A 199 -49.67 4.16 -4.82
CA SER A 199 -50.67 3.76 -3.83
C SER A 199 -50.36 2.38 -3.22
N ALA A 200 -50.91 2.10 -2.03
CA ALA A 200 -50.79 0.80 -1.38
C ALA A 200 -51.20 -0.37 -2.30
N ALA A 201 -52.27 -0.19 -3.10
CA ALA A 201 -52.75 -1.21 -4.03
C ALA A 201 -51.77 -1.45 -5.19
N GLN A 202 -51.11 -0.41 -5.69
CA GLN A 202 -50.08 -0.53 -6.73
C GLN A 202 -48.82 -1.23 -6.19
N ILE A 203 -48.39 -0.88 -4.97
CA ILE A 203 -47.26 -1.53 -4.29
C ILE A 203 -47.55 -3.02 -4.08
N ALA A 204 -48.74 -3.35 -3.56
CA ALA A 204 -49.19 -4.73 -3.35
C ALA A 204 -49.22 -5.52 -4.66
N ALA A 205 -49.71 -4.93 -5.75
CA ALA A 205 -49.77 -5.58 -7.05
C ALA A 205 -48.38 -6.00 -7.57
N ALA A 206 -47.39 -5.10 -7.46
CA ALA A 206 -46.01 -5.41 -7.85
C ALA A 206 -45.40 -6.53 -6.99
N CYS A 207 -45.55 -6.43 -5.67
CA CYS A 207 -44.91 -7.36 -4.73
C CYS A 207 -45.56 -8.75 -4.73
N ASP A 208 -46.88 -8.83 -4.86
CA ASP A 208 -47.58 -10.11 -4.99
C ASP A 208 -47.24 -10.83 -6.30
N GLU A 209 -47.22 -10.10 -7.43
CA GLU A 209 -46.92 -10.71 -8.72
C GLU A 209 -45.48 -11.19 -8.79
N ALA A 210 -44.53 -10.38 -8.31
CA ALA A 210 -43.13 -10.77 -8.22
C ALA A 210 -42.97 -12.05 -7.40
N ARG A 211 -43.63 -12.14 -6.24
CA ARG A 211 -43.61 -13.33 -5.37
C ARG A 211 -44.18 -14.57 -6.08
N ARG A 212 -45.29 -14.44 -6.83
CA ARG A 212 -45.87 -15.55 -7.62
C ARG A 212 -44.92 -16.07 -8.69
N LEU A 213 -44.05 -15.21 -9.23
CA LEU A 213 -43.03 -15.55 -10.22
C LEU A 213 -41.70 -16.01 -9.57
N GLY A 214 -41.64 -16.14 -8.24
CA GLY A 214 -40.41 -16.45 -7.51
C GLY A 214 -39.36 -15.35 -7.56
N LYS A 215 -39.76 -14.10 -7.85
CA LYS A 215 -38.89 -12.92 -7.90
C LYS A 215 -38.94 -12.15 -6.59
N ARG A 216 -37.83 -11.51 -6.28
CA ARG A 216 -37.69 -10.58 -5.14
C ARG A 216 -38.09 -9.17 -5.60
N THR A 217 -38.57 -8.33 -4.67
CA THR A 217 -38.81 -6.90 -4.93
C THR A 217 -37.86 -6.02 -4.14
N TRP A 218 -37.24 -5.05 -4.81
CA TRP A 218 -36.48 -3.96 -4.21
C TRP A 218 -37.29 -2.67 -4.35
N VAL A 219 -37.67 -2.06 -3.23
CA VAL A 219 -38.56 -0.90 -3.21
C VAL A 219 -37.79 0.35 -2.83
N HIS A 220 -37.65 1.31 -3.75
CA HIS A 220 -37.18 2.65 -3.41
C HIS A 220 -38.27 3.38 -2.63
N ALA A 221 -38.04 3.63 -1.34
CA ALA A 221 -38.97 4.32 -0.47
C ALA A 221 -38.25 5.15 0.61
N HIS A 222 -38.43 6.47 0.56
CA HIS A 222 -37.98 7.39 1.61
C HIS A 222 -39.07 7.63 2.67
N ALA A 223 -40.30 7.92 2.23
CA ALA A 223 -41.44 8.20 3.11
C ALA A 223 -41.83 6.99 3.98
N ALA A 224 -42.11 7.26 5.25
CA ALA A 224 -42.60 6.27 6.20
C ALA A 224 -43.87 5.55 5.71
N THR A 225 -44.79 6.25 5.06
CA THR A 225 -46.03 5.66 4.52
C THR A 225 -45.74 4.64 3.39
N ALA A 226 -44.81 4.95 2.49
CA ALA A 226 -44.42 4.04 1.42
C ALA A 226 -43.73 2.79 1.97
N VAL A 227 -42.88 2.95 3.01
CA VAL A 227 -42.24 1.82 3.70
C VAL A 227 -43.27 0.94 4.40
N ARG A 228 -44.24 1.55 5.09
CA ARG A 228 -45.34 0.84 5.74
C ARG A 228 -46.13 0.00 4.73
N ASP A 229 -46.54 0.60 3.62
CA ASP A 229 -47.31 -0.08 2.58
C ASP A 229 -46.51 -1.23 1.94
N ALA A 230 -45.21 -1.02 1.70
CA ALA A 230 -44.32 -2.06 1.18
C ALA A 230 -44.17 -3.24 2.17
N ALA A 231 -44.03 -2.97 3.46
CA ALA A 231 -43.94 -4.01 4.48
C ALA A 231 -45.26 -4.79 4.61
N LEU A 232 -46.41 -4.10 4.60
CA LEU A 232 -47.74 -4.73 4.65
C LEU A 232 -48.02 -5.58 3.40
N ALA A 233 -47.58 -5.13 2.23
CA ALA A 233 -47.65 -5.87 0.97
C ALA A 233 -46.72 -7.10 0.94
N GLY A 234 -45.83 -7.26 1.93
CA GLY A 234 -44.83 -8.33 1.97
C GLY A 234 -43.77 -8.18 0.87
N CYS A 235 -43.45 -6.95 0.48
CA CYS A 235 -42.31 -6.69 -0.40
C CYS A 235 -41.02 -7.19 0.25
N PHE A 236 -40.06 -7.63 -0.58
CA PHE A 236 -38.89 -8.34 -0.09
C PHE A 236 -37.90 -7.41 0.62
N ALA A 237 -37.55 -6.28 0.00
CA ALA A 237 -36.64 -5.29 0.57
C ALA A 237 -37.11 -3.85 0.32
N VAL A 238 -36.84 -2.98 1.29
CA VAL A 238 -36.99 -1.53 1.21
C VAL A 238 -35.60 -0.89 1.23
N THR A 239 -35.35 0.04 0.29
CA THR A 239 -34.08 0.77 0.19
C THR A 239 -34.24 2.23 0.63
N HIS A 240 -33.15 2.79 1.16
CA HIS A 240 -33.02 4.15 1.68
C HIS A 240 -33.76 4.44 3.00
N GLY A 241 -35.09 4.48 3.01
CA GLY A 241 -35.92 4.69 4.22
C GLY A 241 -35.58 5.91 5.06
N SER A 242 -35.11 7.01 4.48
CA SER A 242 -34.55 8.13 5.25
C SER A 242 -35.54 8.90 6.15
N GLN A 243 -36.85 8.61 6.06
CA GLN A 243 -37.89 9.24 6.90
C GLN A 243 -38.64 8.23 7.78
N VAL A 244 -38.19 6.98 7.86
CA VAL A 244 -38.87 5.94 8.66
C VAL A 244 -38.81 6.25 10.16
N THR A 245 -39.84 5.82 10.88
CA THR A 245 -39.89 5.86 12.34
C THR A 245 -39.75 4.47 12.94
N ASP A 246 -39.70 4.38 14.26
CA ASP A 246 -39.60 3.11 14.98
C ASP A 246 -40.79 2.17 14.66
N ALA A 247 -41.95 2.75 14.32
CA ALA A 247 -43.12 1.99 13.91
C ALA A 247 -42.87 1.22 12.59
N GLU A 248 -42.31 1.89 11.58
CA GLU A 248 -41.99 1.26 10.30
C GLU A 248 -40.83 0.27 10.42
N LEU A 249 -39.80 0.58 11.23
CA LEU A 249 -38.69 -0.35 11.50
C LEU A 249 -39.20 -1.63 12.17
N THR A 250 -40.06 -1.51 13.18
CA THR A 250 -40.68 -2.65 13.87
C THR A 250 -41.55 -3.44 12.92
N LEU A 251 -42.37 -2.77 12.11
CA LEU A 251 -43.23 -3.44 11.13
C LEU A 251 -42.43 -4.24 10.09
N MET A 252 -41.32 -3.68 9.58
CA MET A 252 -40.43 -4.42 8.68
C MET A 252 -39.87 -5.67 9.36
N ALA A 253 -39.46 -5.57 10.64
CA ALA A 253 -38.98 -6.72 11.41
C ALA A 253 -40.08 -7.79 11.58
N GLU A 254 -41.32 -7.39 11.89
CA GLU A 254 -42.46 -8.30 12.05
C GLU A 254 -42.85 -9.01 10.76
N ARG A 255 -42.79 -8.30 9.63
CA ARG A 255 -43.13 -8.83 8.30
C ARG A 255 -41.97 -9.54 7.62
N GLY A 256 -40.78 -9.47 8.21
CA GLY A 256 -39.56 -9.96 7.58
C GLY A 256 -39.21 -9.18 6.31
N THR A 257 -39.54 -7.90 6.21
CA THR A 257 -39.02 -7.07 5.11
C THR A 257 -37.57 -6.72 5.41
N PHE A 258 -36.67 -6.94 4.44
CA PHE A 258 -35.29 -6.49 4.57
C PHE A 258 -35.22 -4.97 4.48
N PHE A 259 -34.33 -4.36 5.25
CA PHE A 259 -34.08 -2.93 5.20
C PHE A 259 -32.64 -2.64 4.77
N GLU A 260 -32.49 -1.82 3.73
CA GLU A 260 -31.20 -1.47 3.13
C GLU A 260 -31.01 0.07 3.16
N PRO A 261 -30.49 0.64 4.26
CA PRO A 261 -30.26 2.09 4.37
C PRO A 261 -28.88 2.49 3.84
N ASN A 262 -28.79 3.23 2.72
CA ASN A 262 -27.51 3.68 2.16
C ASN A 262 -27.09 5.01 2.82
N ILE A 263 -26.07 4.95 3.69
CA ILE A 263 -25.70 6.07 4.57
C ILE A 263 -24.26 6.59 4.42
N GLY A 264 -23.37 5.82 3.80
CA GLY A 264 -21.92 6.05 3.82
C GLY A 264 -21.26 6.30 2.46
N LEU A 265 -21.91 5.97 1.34
CA LEU A 265 -21.34 6.22 0.01
C LEU A 265 -22.12 7.23 -0.85
N VAL A 266 -23.36 6.92 -1.22
CA VAL A 266 -24.05 7.63 -2.33
C VAL A 266 -24.19 9.14 -2.12
N SER A 267 -24.55 9.59 -0.91
CA SER A 267 -24.72 11.01 -0.63
C SER A 267 -23.39 11.77 -0.66
N GLN A 268 -22.34 11.18 -0.09
CA GLN A 268 -20.98 11.72 -0.09
C GLN A 268 -20.43 11.81 -1.51
N ASN A 269 -20.60 10.75 -2.32
CA ASN A 269 -20.16 10.72 -3.72
C ASN A 269 -20.77 11.86 -4.55
N TYR A 270 -22.07 12.15 -4.38
CA TYR A 270 -22.70 13.26 -5.09
C TYR A 270 -22.10 14.60 -4.70
N ILE A 271 -21.85 14.84 -3.41
CA ILE A 271 -21.28 16.10 -2.90
C ILE A 271 -19.84 16.27 -3.37
N GLU A 272 -19.01 15.22 -3.25
CA GLU A 272 -17.62 15.21 -3.73
C GLU A 272 -17.54 15.49 -5.24
N ASN A 273 -18.52 15.02 -6.01
CA ASN A 273 -18.60 15.21 -7.46
C ASN A 273 -19.62 16.28 -7.89
N ARG A 274 -19.98 17.23 -7.02
CA ARG A 274 -21.07 18.20 -7.24
C ARG A 274 -21.04 18.84 -8.62
N ALA A 275 -19.88 19.32 -9.06
CA ALA A 275 -19.71 19.99 -10.35
C ALA A 275 -20.12 19.12 -11.56
N ARG A 276 -19.96 17.80 -11.45
CA ARG A 276 -20.28 16.81 -12.49
C ARG A 276 -21.77 16.45 -12.55
N TYR A 277 -22.50 16.70 -11.46
CA TYR A 277 -23.93 16.39 -11.33
C TYR A 277 -24.83 17.63 -11.47
N LEU A 278 -24.40 18.79 -10.97
CA LEU A 278 -25.23 20.01 -10.88
C LEU A 278 -25.82 20.43 -12.23
N GLY A 279 -27.14 20.58 -12.30
CA GLY A 279 -27.88 20.93 -13.51
C GLY A 279 -28.45 19.75 -14.29
N ILE A 280 -28.25 18.51 -13.84
CA ILE A 280 -28.80 17.29 -14.48
C ILE A 280 -30.05 16.84 -13.73
N GLY A 281 -31.21 16.78 -14.39
CA GLY A 281 -32.44 16.29 -13.77
C GLY A 281 -32.79 17.04 -12.49
N ASN A 282 -32.88 16.32 -11.35
CA ASN A 282 -33.15 16.89 -10.02
C ASN A 282 -31.87 17.16 -9.18
N TYR A 283 -30.69 17.23 -9.81
CA TYR A 283 -29.45 17.68 -9.17
C TYR A 283 -29.31 19.20 -9.28
N ASP A 284 -30.13 19.94 -8.55
CA ASP A 284 -30.05 21.40 -8.45
C ASP A 284 -29.50 21.85 -7.08
N GLU A 285 -29.31 23.15 -6.92
CA GLU A 285 -28.82 23.77 -5.67
C GLU A 285 -29.64 23.35 -4.45
N ALA A 286 -30.97 23.30 -4.58
CA ALA A 286 -31.87 22.92 -3.49
C ALA A 286 -31.74 21.42 -3.15
N GLY A 287 -31.63 20.57 -4.16
CA GLY A 287 -31.42 19.14 -4.03
C GLY A 287 -30.10 18.81 -3.34
N PHE A 288 -29.01 19.51 -3.65
CA PHE A 288 -27.72 19.34 -2.97
C PHE A 288 -27.79 19.70 -1.49
N ARG A 289 -28.36 20.87 -1.17
CA ARG A 289 -28.59 21.27 0.22
C ARG A 289 -29.44 20.24 0.98
N PHE A 290 -30.49 19.72 0.35
CA PHE A 290 -31.33 18.69 0.96
C PHE A 290 -30.55 17.39 1.22
N MET A 291 -29.63 17.01 0.32
CA MET A 291 -28.77 15.83 0.52
C MET A 291 -27.82 16.03 1.70
N GLU A 292 -27.17 17.20 1.80
CA GLU A 292 -26.28 17.56 2.91
C GLU A 292 -27.03 17.52 4.25
N ASP A 293 -28.19 18.18 4.34
CA ASP A 293 -29.07 18.17 5.53
C ASP A 293 -29.58 16.76 5.87
N GLY A 294 -29.65 15.88 4.86
CA GLY A 294 -30.14 14.51 4.98
C GLY A 294 -29.13 13.53 5.58
N ILE A 295 -27.82 13.79 5.48
CA ILE A 295 -26.76 12.90 6.00
C ILE A 295 -26.93 12.60 7.49
N PRO A 296 -27.02 13.60 8.40
CA PRO A 296 -27.19 13.32 9.83
C PRO A 296 -28.51 12.61 10.14
N ARG A 297 -29.58 12.86 9.37
CA ARG A 297 -30.88 12.21 9.55
C ARG A 297 -30.84 10.73 9.16
N LYS A 298 -30.20 10.41 8.04
CA LYS A 298 -29.96 9.02 7.60
C LYS A 298 -29.15 8.24 8.63
N LEU A 299 -28.13 8.87 9.20
CA LEU A 299 -27.32 8.28 10.26
C LEU A 299 -28.17 7.94 11.51
N GLU A 300 -29.07 8.83 11.93
CA GLU A 300 -29.94 8.55 13.07
C GLU A 300 -30.99 7.47 12.77
N VAL A 301 -31.55 7.44 11.56
CA VAL A 301 -32.40 6.33 11.11
C VAL A 301 -31.64 5.00 11.20
N PHE A 302 -30.41 4.95 10.72
CA PHE A 302 -29.57 3.75 10.79
C PHE A 302 -29.32 3.30 12.24
N ARG A 303 -28.98 4.23 13.14
CA ARG A 303 -28.80 3.92 14.57
C ARG A 303 -30.05 3.36 15.23
N ARG A 304 -31.23 3.88 14.89
CA ARG A 304 -32.51 3.31 15.35
C ARG A 304 -32.75 1.92 14.77
N ALA A 305 -32.41 1.72 13.50
CA ALA A 305 -32.53 0.44 12.82
C ALA A 305 -31.64 -0.64 13.49
N LEU A 306 -30.40 -0.31 13.87
CA LEU A 306 -29.51 -1.21 14.62
C LEU A 306 -30.10 -1.66 15.97
N ARG A 307 -30.84 -0.77 16.64
CA ARG A 307 -31.51 -1.06 17.92
C ARG A 307 -32.82 -1.83 17.76
N THR A 308 -33.32 -2.02 16.54
CA THR A 308 -34.61 -2.66 16.29
C THR A 308 -34.48 -4.19 16.27
N PRO A 309 -35.07 -4.93 17.22
CA PRO A 309 -34.90 -6.37 17.31
C PRO A 309 -35.44 -7.09 16.07
N ARG A 310 -34.68 -8.09 15.59
CA ARG A 310 -35.02 -8.95 14.43
C ARG A 310 -35.11 -8.23 13.08
N LEU A 311 -34.85 -6.92 13.02
CA LEU A 311 -34.77 -6.21 11.74
C LEU A 311 -33.58 -6.73 10.93
N ARG A 312 -33.83 -7.12 9.67
CA ARG A 312 -32.79 -7.66 8.80
C ARG A 312 -32.16 -6.52 7.98
N LEU A 313 -30.99 -6.08 8.41
CA LEU A 313 -30.26 -4.97 7.80
C LEU A 313 -29.30 -5.46 6.71
N LEU A 314 -29.47 -4.94 5.49
CA LEU A 314 -28.58 -5.19 4.36
C LEU A 314 -27.68 -3.99 4.10
N ALA A 315 -26.51 -4.26 3.54
CA ALA A 315 -25.65 -3.25 2.96
C ALA A 315 -25.79 -3.26 1.44
N GLY A 316 -26.18 -2.09 0.91
CA GLY A 316 -26.10 -1.75 -0.50
C GLY A 316 -25.63 -0.31 -0.56
N THR A 317 -24.87 0.05 -1.59
CA THR A 317 -24.18 1.34 -1.59
C THR A 317 -24.90 2.42 -2.39
N ASP A 318 -25.80 2.01 -3.29
CA ASP A 318 -26.35 2.84 -4.35
C ASP A 318 -25.22 3.47 -5.20
N ALA A 319 -24.24 2.63 -5.57
CA ALA A 319 -23.08 3.08 -6.34
C ALA A 319 -23.51 3.55 -7.74
N THR A 320 -23.22 4.82 -8.03
CA THR A 320 -23.45 5.49 -9.31
C THR A 320 -22.12 6.03 -9.86
N ALA A 321 -22.14 6.89 -10.88
CA ALA A 321 -20.95 7.52 -11.43
C ALA A 321 -20.02 8.10 -10.34
N GLY A 322 -18.73 7.73 -10.39
CA GLY A 322 -17.72 8.12 -9.40
C GLY A 322 -17.63 7.22 -8.16
N ALA A 323 -18.64 6.38 -7.88
CA ALA A 323 -18.69 5.57 -6.66
C ALA A 323 -18.18 4.13 -6.82
N HIS A 324 -18.17 3.58 -8.05
CA HIS A 324 -17.71 2.20 -8.31
C HIS A 324 -16.25 2.01 -7.90
N GLY A 325 -15.94 0.90 -7.22
CA GLY A 325 -14.63 0.64 -6.62
C GLY A 325 -14.46 1.23 -5.21
N GLN A 326 -15.34 2.14 -4.80
CA GLN A 326 -15.35 2.71 -3.44
C GLN A 326 -16.44 2.10 -2.54
N ASN A 327 -17.05 0.99 -2.97
CA ASN A 327 -18.22 0.37 -2.35
C ASN A 327 -18.05 0.12 -0.83
N ALA A 328 -16.84 -0.26 -0.40
CA ALA A 328 -16.54 -0.54 1.02
C ALA A 328 -16.77 0.67 1.95
N ARG A 329 -16.71 1.92 1.43
CA ARG A 329 -16.99 3.15 2.23
C ARG A 329 -18.34 3.12 2.93
N GLU A 330 -19.34 2.47 2.34
CA GLU A 330 -20.65 2.31 2.97
C GLU A 330 -20.54 1.56 4.30
N VAL A 331 -19.82 0.42 4.29
CA VAL A 331 -19.71 -0.45 5.46
C VAL A 331 -18.73 0.10 6.46
N THR A 332 -17.62 0.72 6.01
CA THR A 332 -16.68 1.33 6.95
C THR A 332 -17.34 2.49 7.70
N TYR A 333 -18.09 3.36 7.01
CA TYR A 333 -18.85 4.44 7.66
C TYR A 333 -19.92 3.93 8.63
N ARG A 334 -20.63 2.83 8.30
CA ARG A 334 -21.60 2.19 9.21
C ARG A 334 -20.97 1.71 10.51
N VAL A 335 -19.72 1.25 10.48
CA VAL A 335 -19.00 0.80 11.66
C VAL A 335 -18.38 1.98 12.41
N THR A 336 -17.55 2.78 11.74
CA THR A 336 -16.77 3.86 12.38
C THR A 336 -17.65 5.00 12.89
N THR A 337 -18.73 5.31 12.18
CA THR A 337 -19.63 6.45 12.51
C THR A 337 -21.02 5.99 12.94
N GLY A 338 -21.54 4.94 12.31
CA GLY A 338 -22.87 4.39 12.57
C GLY A 338 -22.98 3.52 13.83
N GLY A 339 -21.86 2.97 14.33
CA GLY A 339 -21.83 2.10 15.50
C GLY A 339 -22.30 0.66 15.23
N GLN A 340 -22.32 0.20 13.97
CA GLN A 340 -22.57 -1.20 13.65
C GLN A 340 -21.38 -2.07 14.10
N ALA A 341 -21.64 -3.24 14.66
CA ALA A 341 -20.58 -4.19 14.98
C ALA A 341 -19.89 -4.68 13.69
N PRO A 342 -18.54 -4.74 13.62
CA PRO A 342 -17.81 -5.17 12.42
C PRO A 342 -18.26 -6.53 11.87
N ARG A 343 -18.54 -7.50 12.76
CA ARG A 343 -19.06 -8.84 12.38
C ARG A 343 -20.37 -8.76 11.61
N ASP A 344 -21.32 -7.97 12.11
CA ASP A 344 -22.63 -7.81 11.47
C ASP A 344 -22.52 -7.03 10.17
N ALA A 345 -21.61 -6.05 10.13
CA ALA A 345 -21.32 -5.27 8.94
C ALA A 345 -20.74 -6.16 7.82
N ILE A 346 -19.78 -7.03 8.13
CA ILE A 346 -19.22 -8.04 7.20
C ILE A 346 -20.32 -9.03 6.76
N ALA A 347 -21.14 -9.54 7.68
CA ALA A 347 -22.24 -10.44 7.33
C ALA A 347 -23.22 -9.78 6.34
N SER A 348 -23.49 -8.48 6.51
CA SER A 348 -24.39 -7.70 5.65
C SER A 348 -23.90 -7.51 4.20
N ILE A 349 -22.62 -7.75 3.93
CA ILE A 349 -22.01 -7.78 2.58
C ILE A 349 -21.45 -9.16 2.20
N THR A 350 -21.77 -10.21 2.96
CA THR A 350 -21.36 -11.59 2.66
C THR A 350 -22.54 -12.54 2.82
N SER A 351 -22.68 -13.25 3.95
CA SER A 351 -23.65 -14.33 4.08
C SER A 351 -25.09 -13.83 4.08
N LEU A 352 -25.37 -12.70 4.74
CA LEU A 352 -26.72 -12.15 4.81
C LEU A 352 -27.14 -11.57 3.47
N ALA A 353 -26.22 -10.90 2.77
CA ALA A 353 -26.44 -10.45 1.40
C ALA A 353 -26.70 -11.63 0.46
N ALA A 354 -25.90 -12.70 0.51
CA ALA A 354 -26.10 -13.88 -0.31
C ALA A 354 -27.47 -14.53 -0.06
N VAL A 355 -27.90 -14.64 1.20
CA VAL A 355 -29.25 -15.11 1.54
C VAL A 355 -30.32 -14.19 0.96
N ALA A 356 -30.17 -12.87 1.11
CA ALA A 356 -31.12 -11.90 0.55
C ALA A 356 -31.16 -11.92 -0.99
N LEU A 357 -30.07 -12.32 -1.64
CA LEU A 357 -29.99 -12.48 -3.10
C LEU A 357 -30.48 -13.84 -3.61
N GLY A 358 -30.76 -14.80 -2.71
CA GLY A 358 -31.10 -16.17 -3.09
C GLY A 358 -29.90 -16.99 -3.58
N LEU A 359 -28.71 -16.69 -3.06
CA LEU A 359 -27.42 -17.29 -3.44
C LEU A 359 -26.65 -17.89 -2.25
N GLY A 360 -27.28 -18.03 -1.08
CA GLY A 360 -26.61 -18.48 0.16
C GLY A 360 -26.09 -19.93 0.12
N ASP A 361 -26.54 -20.72 -0.85
CA ASP A 361 -26.07 -22.07 -1.20
C ASP A 361 -24.91 -22.06 -2.20
N ARG A 362 -24.50 -20.88 -2.68
CA ARG A 362 -23.44 -20.70 -3.67
C ARG A 362 -22.30 -19.80 -3.22
N VAL A 363 -22.59 -18.65 -2.63
CA VAL A 363 -21.60 -17.61 -2.28
C VAL A 363 -21.90 -17.00 -0.90
N GLY A 364 -21.07 -16.04 -0.48
CA GLY A 364 -21.24 -15.29 0.77
C GLY A 364 -20.73 -16.02 2.01
N ALA A 365 -20.12 -17.20 1.85
CA ALA A 365 -19.41 -17.88 2.92
C ALA A 365 -18.22 -18.68 2.37
N ILE A 366 -17.21 -18.93 3.21
CA ILE A 366 -16.13 -19.87 2.89
C ILE A 366 -16.49 -21.22 3.51
N ALA A 367 -17.04 -22.13 2.69
CA ALA A 367 -17.41 -23.47 3.11
C ALA A 367 -17.25 -24.47 1.96
N PRO A 368 -16.93 -25.75 2.25
CA PRO A 368 -16.88 -26.79 1.21
C PRO A 368 -18.19 -26.85 0.41
N GLY A 369 -18.08 -26.97 -0.91
CA GLY A 369 -19.18 -27.00 -1.87
C GLY A 369 -19.60 -25.64 -2.43
N LEU A 370 -19.25 -24.53 -1.77
CA LEU A 370 -19.55 -23.18 -2.27
C LEU A 370 -18.59 -22.79 -3.41
N ASP A 371 -19.01 -21.80 -4.21
CA ASP A 371 -18.18 -21.19 -5.25
C ASP A 371 -16.95 -20.55 -4.58
N ALA A 372 -15.78 -20.70 -5.20
CA ALA A 372 -14.54 -20.08 -4.75
C ALA A 372 -14.49 -18.59 -5.14
N ASP A 373 -15.40 -17.82 -4.55
CA ASP A 373 -15.40 -16.36 -4.53
C ASP A 373 -14.72 -15.94 -3.22
N LEU A 374 -13.44 -15.60 -3.27
CA LEU A 374 -12.58 -15.33 -2.11
C LEU A 374 -11.89 -13.98 -2.30
N ILE A 375 -11.69 -13.26 -1.21
CA ILE A 375 -10.78 -12.11 -1.18
C ILE A 375 -9.79 -12.27 -0.05
N ALA A 376 -8.66 -11.58 -0.14
CA ALA A 376 -7.84 -11.29 1.04
C ALA A 376 -7.64 -9.80 1.17
N VAL A 377 -7.70 -9.34 2.42
CA VAL A 377 -7.46 -7.97 2.81
C VAL A 377 -6.25 -7.88 3.71
N ASP A 378 -5.61 -6.72 3.65
CA ASP A 378 -4.55 -6.36 4.56
C ASP A 378 -5.09 -5.74 5.86
N GLY A 379 -4.81 -6.42 6.97
CA GLY A 379 -5.36 -6.15 8.29
C GLY A 379 -6.50 -7.11 8.70
N ASP A 380 -7.05 -6.88 9.89
CA ASP A 380 -8.15 -7.67 10.47
C ASP A 380 -9.43 -6.82 10.48
N PRO A 381 -10.40 -7.06 9.57
CA PRO A 381 -11.62 -6.26 9.47
C PRO A 381 -12.57 -6.40 10.66
N LEU A 382 -12.29 -7.30 11.62
CA LEU A 382 -13.02 -7.34 12.88
C LEU A 382 -12.52 -6.30 13.89
N ASN A 383 -11.29 -5.81 13.74
CA ASN A 383 -10.68 -4.80 14.60
C ASN A 383 -10.55 -3.45 13.88
N ASP A 384 -10.16 -3.46 12.61
CA ASP A 384 -10.11 -2.28 11.72
C ASP A 384 -10.92 -2.56 10.45
N ILE A 385 -12.16 -2.06 10.42
CA ILE A 385 -13.05 -2.25 9.28
C ILE A 385 -12.52 -1.63 7.97
N GLU A 386 -11.63 -0.63 8.03
CA GLU A 386 -11.04 -0.01 6.83
C GLU A 386 -10.15 -0.99 6.06
N ALA A 387 -9.74 -2.11 6.67
CA ALA A 387 -9.11 -3.24 5.97
C ALA A 387 -9.91 -3.70 4.74
N LEU A 388 -11.24 -3.59 4.74
CA LEU A 388 -12.07 -3.92 3.57
C LEU A 388 -11.76 -3.09 2.32
N ARG A 389 -11.00 -1.99 2.44
CA ARG A 389 -10.54 -1.17 1.33
C ARG A 389 -9.16 -1.55 0.81
N ARG A 390 -8.39 -2.34 1.57
CA ARG A 390 -7.03 -2.79 1.25
C ARG A 390 -7.05 -4.23 0.75
N VAL A 391 -7.85 -4.47 -0.30
CA VAL A 391 -7.96 -5.81 -0.91
C VAL A 391 -6.68 -6.12 -1.69
N VAL A 392 -5.96 -7.16 -1.31
CA VAL A 392 -4.70 -7.59 -1.95
C VAL A 392 -4.87 -8.82 -2.85
N PHE A 393 -5.96 -9.56 -2.65
CA PHE A 393 -6.27 -10.77 -3.41
C PHE A 393 -7.75 -10.82 -3.74
N VAL A 394 -8.10 -11.22 -4.97
CA VAL A 394 -9.47 -11.48 -5.41
C VAL A 394 -9.45 -12.74 -6.27
N MET A 395 -10.23 -13.74 -5.87
CA MET A 395 -10.56 -14.92 -6.66
C MET A 395 -12.08 -14.93 -6.87
N LYS A 396 -12.52 -15.15 -8.11
CA LYS A 396 -13.92 -15.31 -8.46
C LYS A 396 -14.11 -16.58 -9.26
N GLY A 397 -15.00 -17.46 -8.79
CA GLY A 397 -15.28 -18.75 -9.41
C GLY A 397 -14.03 -19.61 -9.55
N GLY A 398 -13.10 -19.54 -8.59
CA GLY A 398 -11.83 -20.27 -8.63
C GLY A 398 -10.73 -19.64 -9.50
N VAL A 399 -11.03 -18.56 -10.21
CA VAL A 399 -10.07 -17.86 -11.07
C VAL A 399 -9.57 -16.62 -10.34
N VAL A 400 -8.25 -16.53 -10.15
CA VAL A 400 -7.59 -15.36 -9.57
C VAL A 400 -7.73 -14.17 -10.52
N GLN A 401 -8.22 -13.06 -9.98
CA GLN A 401 -8.47 -11.79 -10.67
C GLN A 401 -7.48 -10.71 -10.21
N LYS A 402 -7.05 -10.77 -8.94
CA LYS A 402 -6.09 -9.88 -8.29
C LYS A 402 -5.20 -10.71 -7.35
N ASP A 403 -3.90 -10.49 -7.40
CA ASP A 403 -2.91 -11.18 -6.57
C ASP A 403 -1.66 -10.30 -6.42
N ILE A 404 -1.69 -9.43 -5.40
CA ILE A 404 -0.66 -8.41 -5.12
C ILE A 404 0.14 -8.69 -3.82
N PRO A 405 0.62 -9.92 -3.54
CA PRO A 405 1.71 -10.04 -2.57
C PRO A 405 2.93 -9.28 -3.12
N PRO A 406 3.85 -8.78 -2.26
CA PRO A 406 5.07 -8.15 -2.72
C PRO A 406 5.82 -9.09 -3.67
N ARG A 407 6.14 -8.61 -4.88
CA ARG A 407 6.83 -9.39 -5.90
C ARG A 407 8.20 -8.77 -6.13
N PHE A 408 9.22 -9.51 -5.72
CA PHE A 408 10.61 -9.15 -5.96
C PHE A 408 11.27 -10.14 -6.92
N GLU A 409 11.91 -9.63 -7.97
CA GLU A 409 12.70 -10.42 -8.93
C GLU A 409 14.18 -10.08 -8.78
N ALA A 410 15.07 -11.07 -8.81
CA ALA A 410 16.51 -10.82 -8.75
C ALA A 410 17.13 -10.95 -10.15
N PRO A 411 17.20 -9.87 -10.96
CA PRO A 411 17.92 -9.91 -12.23
C PRO A 411 19.43 -10.14 -12.00
N GLN A 412 20.11 -10.63 -13.05
CA GLN A 412 21.57 -10.76 -13.08
C GLN A 412 22.20 -11.49 -11.87
N ARG A 413 21.52 -12.51 -11.32
CA ARG A 413 21.99 -13.25 -10.12
C ARG A 413 23.40 -13.79 -10.25
N ASP A 414 23.85 -14.15 -11.45
CA ASP A 414 25.23 -14.63 -11.65
C ASP A 414 26.27 -13.52 -11.39
N LEU A 415 25.96 -12.28 -11.78
CA LEU A 415 26.80 -11.11 -11.54
C LEU A 415 26.68 -10.64 -10.08
N LEU A 416 25.46 -10.44 -9.62
CA LEU A 416 25.13 -9.81 -8.33
C LEU A 416 25.04 -10.80 -7.14
N GLY A 417 25.23 -12.09 -7.41
CA GLY A 417 25.14 -13.16 -6.42
C GLY A 417 26.47 -13.50 -5.75
N THR A 418 27.54 -12.73 -5.98
CA THR A 418 28.82 -12.96 -5.27
C THR A 418 28.71 -12.49 -3.82
N GLY A 419 29.03 -13.35 -2.87
CA GLY A 419 29.02 -13.01 -1.44
C GLY A 419 30.25 -12.24 -0.97
N THR A 420 30.45 -12.21 0.36
CA THR A 420 31.53 -11.48 1.05
C THR A 420 31.47 -9.96 0.93
N THR A 421 30.28 -9.41 0.72
CA THR A 421 30.07 -7.96 0.61
C THR A 421 29.67 -7.35 1.94
N LEU A 422 30.18 -6.16 2.24
CA LEU A 422 29.96 -5.47 3.50
C LEU A 422 29.18 -4.18 3.34
N THR A 423 29.38 -3.46 2.23
CA THR A 423 28.81 -2.12 1.99
C THR A 423 28.30 -1.96 0.58
N ASN A 424 27.24 -1.16 0.40
CA ASN A 424 26.75 -0.75 -0.92
C ASN A 424 26.28 0.71 -0.95
N ALA A 425 26.54 1.44 -2.02
CA ALA A 425 26.15 2.84 -2.11
C ALA A 425 25.73 3.21 -3.54
N PHE A 426 24.61 3.92 -3.67
CA PHE A 426 24.11 4.42 -4.95
C PHE A 426 24.53 5.87 -5.19
N ALA A 427 24.93 6.18 -6.43
CA ALA A 427 25.06 7.53 -6.97
C ALA A 427 25.05 7.47 -8.50
N ASP A 428 24.61 8.54 -9.14
CA ASP A 428 24.76 8.78 -10.58
C ASP A 428 26.19 9.29 -10.84
N TYR A 429 27.18 8.39 -10.90
CA TYR A 429 28.61 8.79 -10.88
C TYR A 429 29.12 9.29 -12.24
N ASP A 430 28.43 8.96 -13.33
CA ASP A 430 28.79 9.43 -14.68
C ASP A 430 27.79 10.44 -15.28
N GLY A 431 26.77 10.83 -14.51
CA GLY A 431 25.86 11.93 -14.83
C GLY A 431 24.84 11.60 -15.91
N ASP A 432 24.58 10.30 -16.15
CA ASP A 432 23.62 9.83 -17.14
C ASP A 432 22.17 9.79 -16.62
N GLY A 433 21.99 9.94 -15.30
CA GLY A 433 20.69 10.01 -14.66
C GLY A 433 20.09 8.67 -14.24
N ASP A 434 20.85 7.57 -14.36
CA ASP A 434 20.57 6.27 -13.77
C ASP A 434 21.41 6.09 -12.49
N PRO A 435 20.83 5.58 -11.38
CA PRO A 435 21.61 5.33 -10.16
C PRO A 435 22.55 4.13 -10.33
N ASP A 436 23.85 4.36 -10.18
CA ASP A 436 24.90 3.35 -10.23
C ASP A 436 25.23 2.78 -8.86
N LEU A 437 25.73 1.55 -8.81
CA LEU A 437 25.93 0.82 -7.56
C LEU A 437 27.41 0.55 -7.29
N TYR A 438 27.94 1.14 -6.21
CA TYR A 438 29.21 0.71 -5.63
C TYR A 438 29.01 -0.39 -4.59
N VAL A 439 29.86 -1.42 -4.59
CA VAL A 439 29.84 -2.52 -3.62
C VAL A 439 31.25 -2.80 -3.09
N GLY A 440 31.40 -2.73 -1.77
CA GLY A 440 32.64 -3.04 -1.07
C GLY A 440 32.66 -4.49 -0.55
N PHE A 441 33.79 -5.16 -0.78
CA PHE A 441 33.99 -6.57 -0.47
C PHE A 441 34.97 -6.77 0.70
N ASN A 442 34.85 -7.92 1.37
CA ASN A 442 35.69 -8.32 2.49
C ASN A 442 36.91 -9.11 2.00
N GLY A 443 37.88 -8.43 1.39
CA GLY A 443 39.13 -9.04 0.92
C GLY A 443 39.10 -9.55 -0.53
N ALA A 444 38.18 -9.05 -1.34
CA ALA A 444 38.11 -9.23 -2.79
C ALA A 444 38.00 -7.84 -3.46
N PRO A 445 38.32 -7.71 -4.76
CA PRO A 445 38.17 -6.44 -5.46
C PRO A 445 36.75 -5.89 -5.36
N ASN A 446 36.62 -4.64 -4.94
CA ASN A 446 35.37 -3.89 -4.95
C ASN A 446 34.82 -3.75 -6.37
N ARG A 447 33.50 -3.54 -6.47
CA ARG A 447 32.79 -3.39 -7.73
C ARG A 447 32.09 -2.04 -7.81
N LEU A 448 32.04 -1.49 -9.01
CA LEU A 448 31.30 -0.29 -9.37
C LEU A 448 30.50 -0.70 -10.58
N TYR A 449 29.19 -0.75 -10.43
CA TYR A 449 28.29 -1.19 -11.47
C TYR A 449 27.68 0.03 -12.14
N ARG A 450 28.09 0.27 -13.39
CA ARG A 450 27.35 1.19 -14.24
C ARG A 450 25.98 0.59 -14.55
N ASN A 451 24.93 1.35 -14.29
CA ASN A 451 23.56 0.99 -14.54
C ASN A 451 23.11 1.58 -15.89
N GLU A 452 22.49 0.77 -16.74
CA GLU A 452 21.88 1.25 -17.99
C GLU A 452 20.43 0.77 -18.04
N GLY A 453 19.49 1.61 -17.60
CA GLY A 453 18.06 1.29 -17.55
C GLY A 453 17.76 -0.02 -16.82
N GLY A 454 18.57 -0.31 -15.80
CA GLY A 454 18.43 -1.48 -14.95
C GLY A 454 19.29 -2.70 -15.25
N THR A 455 20.19 -2.58 -16.23
CA THR A 455 21.21 -3.58 -16.53
C THR A 455 22.56 -3.12 -16.01
N PHE A 456 23.14 -3.89 -15.08
CA PHE A 456 24.40 -3.55 -14.42
C PHE A 456 25.62 -4.13 -15.13
N THR A 457 26.69 -3.33 -15.24
CA THR A 457 28.01 -3.76 -15.75
C THR A 457 29.12 -3.35 -14.76
N ASP A 458 29.94 -4.30 -14.31
CA ASP A 458 31.09 -4.00 -13.43
C ASP A 458 32.21 -3.27 -14.20
N VAL A 459 32.50 -2.04 -13.79
CA VAL A 459 33.51 -1.15 -14.37
C VAL A 459 34.60 -0.75 -13.37
N ALA A 460 34.64 -1.31 -12.16
CA ALA A 460 35.54 -0.84 -11.08
C ALA A 460 37.01 -0.79 -11.46
N ALA A 461 37.50 -1.80 -12.18
CA ALA A 461 38.89 -1.88 -12.59
C ALA A 461 39.25 -0.80 -13.63
N ALA A 462 38.33 -0.50 -14.54
CA ALA A 462 38.50 0.55 -15.55
C ALA A 462 38.39 1.95 -14.92
N ALA A 463 37.47 2.10 -13.95
CA ALA A 463 37.25 3.34 -13.21
C ALA A 463 38.36 3.64 -12.19
N GLY A 464 39.11 2.63 -11.73
CA GLY A 464 40.26 2.79 -10.83
C GLY A 464 39.95 2.54 -9.35
N VAL A 465 38.80 1.93 -9.02
CA VAL A 465 38.28 1.77 -7.65
C VAL A 465 38.15 0.31 -7.18
N ALA A 466 38.72 -0.64 -7.93
CA ALA A 466 38.74 -2.07 -7.62
C ALA A 466 39.74 -2.43 -6.49
N ASP A 467 39.66 -1.74 -5.35
CA ASP A 467 40.48 -2.05 -4.17
C ASP A 467 40.08 -3.42 -3.60
N ALA A 468 41.06 -4.23 -3.21
CA ALA A 468 40.82 -5.59 -2.70
C ALA A 468 40.96 -5.72 -1.18
N ARG A 469 41.24 -4.61 -0.47
CA ARG A 469 41.22 -4.58 0.99
C ARG A 469 39.79 -4.76 1.47
N ALA A 470 39.62 -5.22 2.71
CA ALA A 470 38.31 -5.39 3.32
C ALA A 470 37.61 -4.03 3.52
N THR A 471 36.81 -3.61 2.55
CA THR A 471 36.08 -2.33 2.58
C THR A 471 34.87 -2.46 3.49
N ARG A 472 34.87 -1.67 4.56
CA ARG A 472 33.81 -1.65 5.57
C ARG A 472 32.78 -0.56 5.31
N SER A 473 33.18 0.60 4.80
CA SER A 473 32.28 1.72 4.57
C SER A 473 32.61 2.37 3.22
N ALA A 474 31.57 2.83 2.53
CA ALA A 474 31.66 3.61 1.30
C ALA A 474 30.60 4.70 1.33
N ALA A 475 30.96 5.92 0.90
CA ALA A 475 30.01 7.03 0.78
C ALA A 475 30.37 7.92 -0.42
N TRP A 476 29.33 8.43 -1.08
CA TRP A 476 29.38 9.37 -2.19
C TRP A 476 29.17 10.81 -1.69
N GLY A 477 29.98 11.75 -2.17
CA GLY A 477 29.79 13.18 -1.89
C GLY A 477 30.69 14.03 -2.77
N ASP A 478 30.15 15.12 -3.32
CA ASP A 478 30.87 16.10 -4.14
C ASP A 478 31.71 17.02 -3.22
N TYR A 479 32.90 16.56 -2.83
CA TYR A 479 33.66 17.19 -1.74
C TYR A 479 34.39 18.47 -2.19
N ASP A 480 34.68 18.61 -3.48
CA ASP A 480 35.33 19.79 -4.05
C ASP A 480 34.39 20.68 -4.89
N ALA A 481 33.09 20.37 -4.84
CA ALA A 481 32.01 21.17 -5.41
C ALA A 481 32.11 21.34 -6.94
N ASP A 482 32.63 20.33 -7.63
CA ASP A 482 32.78 20.32 -9.09
C ASP A 482 31.57 19.73 -9.82
N GLY A 483 30.66 19.09 -9.07
CA GLY A 483 29.40 18.53 -9.55
C GLY A 483 29.44 17.03 -9.84
N ASP A 484 30.62 16.39 -9.74
CA ASP A 484 30.78 14.95 -9.89
C ASP A 484 30.79 14.28 -8.48
N PRO A 485 29.98 13.23 -8.22
CA PRO A 485 30.03 12.56 -6.92
C PRO A 485 31.36 11.83 -6.70
N ASP A 486 32.06 12.18 -5.63
CA ASP A 486 33.34 11.55 -5.25
C ASP A 486 33.15 10.39 -4.26
N LEU A 487 34.13 9.48 -4.21
CA LEU A 487 34.01 8.24 -3.45
C LEU A 487 34.95 8.20 -2.24
N MET A 488 34.38 8.09 -1.05
CA MET A 488 35.08 7.88 0.22
C MET A 488 35.02 6.43 0.65
N LEU A 489 36.17 5.81 0.95
CA LEU A 489 36.27 4.43 1.43
C LEU A 489 36.95 4.32 2.80
N GLY A 490 36.43 3.38 3.59
CA GLY A 490 36.96 2.97 4.88
C GLY A 490 37.18 1.47 4.91
N PHE A 491 38.29 1.04 5.49
CA PHE A 491 38.69 -0.37 5.52
C PHE A 491 38.64 -0.94 6.93
N ALA A 492 38.43 -2.25 7.05
CA ALA A 492 38.57 -2.96 8.32
C ALA A 492 39.98 -2.75 8.91
N PRO A 493 40.16 -2.72 10.25
CA PRO A 493 41.45 -2.49 10.89
C PRO A 493 42.57 -3.41 10.37
N GLY A 494 43.73 -2.83 10.03
CA GLY A 494 44.88 -3.59 9.52
C GLY A 494 46.09 -2.72 9.14
N PRO A 495 47.26 -3.33 8.87
CA PRO A 495 48.54 -2.61 8.66
C PRO A 495 48.59 -1.65 7.47
N ALA A 496 47.60 -1.70 6.58
CA ALA A 496 47.48 -0.86 5.38
C ALA A 496 46.07 -0.24 5.23
N SER A 497 45.29 -0.22 6.31
CA SER A 497 43.94 0.32 6.33
C SER A 497 44.04 1.82 6.57
N VAL A 498 44.25 2.55 5.48
CA VAL A 498 44.22 4.03 5.43
C VAL A 498 42.94 4.40 4.70
N LEU A 499 42.23 5.41 5.20
CA LEU A 499 41.09 6.02 4.51
C LEU A 499 41.45 6.34 3.06
N LYS A 500 40.47 6.29 2.16
CA LYS A 500 40.68 6.67 0.75
C LYS A 500 39.60 7.62 0.28
N LEU A 501 40.01 8.80 -0.19
CA LEU A 501 39.15 9.71 -0.94
C LEU A 501 39.57 9.66 -2.41
N TYR A 502 38.62 9.32 -3.26
CA TYR A 502 38.79 9.30 -4.70
C TYR A 502 37.98 10.42 -5.32
N ARG A 503 38.65 11.37 -5.98
CA ARG A 503 37.97 12.37 -6.80
C ARG A 503 37.49 11.73 -8.09
N ASN A 504 36.26 12.01 -8.48
CA ASN A 504 35.68 11.59 -9.75
C ASN A 504 35.96 12.63 -10.83
N ASP A 505 36.70 12.25 -11.87
CA ASP A 505 37.01 13.11 -13.01
C ASP A 505 36.22 12.61 -14.24
N GLY A 506 34.88 12.71 -14.23
CA GLY A 506 34.00 12.23 -15.31
C GLY A 506 34.00 10.71 -15.49
N GLY A 507 33.83 9.96 -14.39
CA GLY A 507 33.73 8.50 -14.35
C GLY A 507 35.07 7.77 -14.12
N ARG A 508 36.17 8.52 -13.99
CA ARG A 508 37.50 7.99 -13.66
C ARG A 508 37.96 8.55 -12.33
N PHE A 509 38.42 7.67 -11.45
CA PHE A 509 38.73 8.04 -10.08
C PHE A 509 40.23 8.25 -9.83
N THR A 510 40.55 9.35 -9.15
CA THR A 510 41.91 9.71 -8.75
C THR A 510 42.02 9.74 -7.23
N ASP A 511 42.96 9.00 -6.64
CA ASP A 511 43.21 9.02 -5.19
C ASP A 511 43.81 10.38 -4.76
N VAL A 512 43.03 11.16 -4.02
CA VAL A 512 43.40 12.50 -3.52
C VAL A 512 43.61 12.52 -2.01
N THR A 513 43.58 11.36 -1.34
CA THR A 513 43.65 11.21 0.12
C THR A 513 44.78 12.01 0.78
N ALA A 514 45.97 11.97 0.19
CA ALA A 514 47.15 12.63 0.78
C ALA A 514 47.07 14.15 0.66
N VAL A 515 46.56 14.65 -0.47
CA VAL A 515 46.49 16.10 -0.73
C VAL A 515 45.30 16.75 -0.03
N SER A 516 44.22 16.00 0.21
CA SER A 516 43.05 16.47 0.97
C SER A 516 43.28 16.52 2.48
N GLY A 517 44.35 15.89 2.99
CA GLY A 517 44.66 15.83 4.42
C GLY A 517 44.05 14.63 5.16
N LEU A 518 43.36 13.74 4.44
CA LEU A 518 42.69 12.55 4.99
C LEU A 518 43.56 11.28 5.04
N ALA A 519 44.88 11.40 4.86
CA ALA A 519 45.81 10.28 5.05
C ALA A 519 45.91 9.88 6.53
N ARG A 520 44.90 9.12 6.98
CA ARG A 520 44.67 8.65 8.35
C ARG A 520 44.37 7.16 8.33
N ASP A 521 44.67 6.46 9.43
CA ASP A 521 44.25 5.07 9.55
C ASP A 521 42.72 4.98 9.53
N SER A 522 42.17 3.97 8.86
CA SER A 522 40.73 3.73 8.81
C SER A 522 40.16 3.34 10.16
N ALA A 523 41.02 2.93 11.11
CA ALA A 523 40.61 2.55 12.44
C ALA A 523 39.44 1.53 12.39
N GLY A 524 38.54 1.57 13.37
CA GLY A 524 37.28 0.84 13.38
C GLY A 524 36.14 1.58 12.69
N VAL A 525 36.35 2.19 11.52
CA VAL A 525 35.31 2.93 10.77
C VAL A 525 34.09 2.07 10.45
N ARG A 526 32.92 2.65 10.68
CA ARG A 526 31.62 2.00 10.41
C ARG A 526 30.71 2.79 9.46
N GLN A 527 30.82 4.12 9.43
CA GLN A 527 30.02 4.96 8.56
C GLN A 527 30.74 6.29 8.28
N PHE A 528 30.47 6.84 7.08
CA PHE A 528 30.76 8.22 6.71
C PHE A 528 29.46 8.98 6.51
N SER A 529 29.46 10.29 6.74
CA SER A 529 28.35 11.16 6.34
C SER A 529 28.89 12.48 5.82
N TRP A 530 28.44 12.88 4.64
CA TRP A 530 28.78 14.16 4.01
C TRP A 530 27.72 15.20 4.33
N ILE A 531 28.07 16.24 5.09
CA ILE A 531 27.14 17.27 5.59
C ILE A 531 27.83 18.63 5.51
N ASP A 532 27.09 19.67 5.12
CA ASP A 532 27.48 21.08 5.28
C ASP A 532 27.10 21.53 6.71
N VAL A 533 27.97 21.28 7.70
CA VAL A 533 27.58 21.36 9.13
C VAL A 533 27.63 22.79 9.66
N ASP A 534 28.45 23.64 9.05
CA ASP A 534 28.59 25.05 9.41
C ASP A 534 27.93 26.02 8.41
N GLY A 535 27.33 25.49 7.33
CA GLY A 535 26.51 26.24 6.39
C GLY A 535 27.33 27.05 5.38
N ASP A 536 28.62 26.76 5.21
CA ASP A 536 29.50 27.43 4.26
C ASP A 536 29.37 26.91 2.82
N ASN A 537 28.63 25.82 2.63
CA ASN A 537 28.36 25.10 1.39
C ASN A 537 29.53 24.30 0.82
N ASP A 538 30.50 23.95 1.64
CA ASP A 538 31.45 22.88 1.38
C ASP A 538 31.03 21.64 2.21
N LEU A 539 31.14 20.44 1.64
CA LEU A 539 30.73 19.23 2.37
C LEU A 539 31.83 18.82 3.37
N ASP A 540 31.47 18.80 4.65
CA ASP A 540 32.26 18.22 5.74
C ASP A 540 32.06 16.72 5.85
N LEU A 541 33.00 16.04 6.51
CA LEU A 541 33.00 14.59 6.64
C LEU A 541 32.91 14.17 8.11
N PHE A 542 31.77 13.63 8.51
CA PHE A 542 31.63 12.91 9.77
C PHE A 542 32.06 11.44 9.62
N VAL A 543 32.77 10.91 10.62
CA VAL A 543 33.24 9.52 10.65
C VAL A 543 32.86 8.85 11.96
N ALA A 544 31.98 7.85 11.87
CA ALA A 544 31.63 7.00 13.01
C ALA A 544 32.70 5.91 13.20
N LEU A 545 33.28 5.88 14.40
CA LEU A 545 34.42 5.05 14.76
C LEU A 545 34.05 4.15 15.94
N ARG A 546 34.26 2.85 15.78
CA ARG A 546 33.92 1.88 16.82
C ARG A 546 35.00 1.74 17.88
N ASP A 547 36.25 2.03 17.57
CA ASP A 547 37.40 1.71 18.43
C ASP A 547 38.08 2.92 19.07
N ARG A 548 37.57 4.13 18.83
CA ARG A 548 38.10 5.41 19.30
C ARG A 548 37.05 6.51 19.15
N PRO A 549 37.30 7.73 19.66
CA PRO A 549 36.39 8.86 19.45
C PRO A 549 36.04 9.09 17.99
N ASN A 550 34.76 9.42 17.71
CA ASN A 550 34.31 9.84 16.39
C ASN A 550 35.08 11.08 15.89
N ALA A 551 35.11 11.27 14.57
CA ALA A 551 35.76 12.41 13.93
C ALA A 551 34.74 13.23 13.12
N LEU A 552 35.01 14.54 13.00
CA LEU A 552 34.32 15.47 12.13
C LEU A 552 35.42 16.29 11.45
N TYR A 553 35.57 16.10 10.15
CA TYR A 553 36.54 16.83 9.37
C TYR A 553 35.86 17.99 8.67
N ARG A 554 36.16 19.22 9.11
CA ARG A 554 35.72 20.42 8.39
C ARG A 554 36.49 20.57 7.08
N ASN A 555 35.79 20.87 6.00
CA ASN A 555 36.34 21.03 4.66
C ASN A 555 36.54 22.50 4.31
N ASP A 556 37.78 23.00 4.44
CA ASP A 556 38.13 24.37 4.07
C ASP A 556 38.70 24.38 2.63
N GLY A 557 37.83 24.28 1.62
CA GLY A 557 38.22 24.29 0.20
C GLY A 557 39.05 23.08 -0.23
N ALA A 558 38.46 21.88 -0.16
CA ALA A 558 39.04 20.57 -0.47
C ALA A 558 40.14 20.10 0.50
N ARG A 559 40.25 20.72 1.68
CA ARG A 559 41.22 20.36 2.72
C ARG A 559 40.55 20.14 4.06
N PHE A 560 40.80 18.97 4.62
CA PHE A 560 40.11 18.48 5.80
C PHE A 560 40.89 18.71 7.11
N THR A 561 40.23 19.25 8.11
CA THR A 561 40.75 19.42 9.48
C THR A 561 39.81 18.80 10.50
N ASP A 562 40.32 17.93 11.37
CA ASP A 562 39.50 17.31 12.42
C ASP A 562 39.17 18.33 13.52
N VAL A 563 37.87 18.60 13.68
CA VAL A 563 37.31 19.56 14.64
C VAL A 563 36.40 18.89 15.67
N ALA A 564 36.29 17.56 15.68
CA ALA A 564 35.31 16.83 16.49
C ALA A 564 35.38 17.18 17.98
N ALA A 565 36.59 17.26 18.54
CA ALA A 565 36.80 17.59 19.94
C ALA A 565 36.43 19.04 20.27
N GLU A 566 36.60 19.95 19.31
CA GLU A 566 36.31 21.38 19.47
C GLU A 566 34.81 21.63 19.53
N VAL A 567 34.05 20.93 18.68
CA VAL A 567 32.60 21.12 18.56
C VAL A 567 31.78 20.20 19.48
N GLY A 568 32.41 19.18 20.10
CA GLY A 568 31.73 18.28 21.05
C GLY A 568 31.27 16.93 20.47
N LEU A 569 31.79 16.54 19.31
CA LEU A 569 31.45 15.30 18.60
C LEU A 569 32.52 14.21 18.68
N ALA A 570 33.62 14.42 19.41
CA ALA A 570 34.62 13.38 19.72
C ALA A 570 34.08 12.36 20.75
N ASP A 571 32.97 11.70 20.44
CA ASP A 571 32.29 10.72 21.28
C ASP A 571 33.10 9.41 21.35
N PRO A 572 33.58 8.98 22.53
CA PRO A 572 34.40 7.78 22.68
C PRO A 572 33.60 6.47 22.68
N ARG A 573 32.27 6.50 22.60
CA ARG A 573 31.42 5.30 22.56
C ARG A 573 31.65 4.50 21.29
N ARG A 574 31.28 3.22 21.31
CA ARG A 574 31.46 2.30 20.17
C ARG A 574 30.43 2.56 19.08
N SER A 575 30.62 3.63 18.32
CA SER A 575 29.69 4.09 17.30
C SER A 575 29.71 3.22 16.05
N VAL A 576 28.52 3.04 15.47
CA VAL A 576 28.32 2.20 14.28
C VAL A 576 27.51 2.90 13.21
N GLY A 577 26.38 3.49 13.58
CA GLY A 577 25.48 4.18 12.66
C GLY A 577 25.18 5.61 13.09
N ALA A 578 24.84 6.47 12.15
CA ALA A 578 24.49 7.87 12.38
C ALA A 578 23.42 8.37 11.40
N VAL A 579 22.59 9.31 11.85
CA VAL A 579 21.64 10.06 11.01
C VAL A 579 21.62 11.53 11.43
N TRP A 580 21.59 12.42 10.44
CA TRP A 580 21.62 13.87 10.60
C TRP A 580 20.27 14.47 10.21
N PHE A 581 19.65 15.22 11.11
CA PHE A 581 18.35 15.87 10.91
C PHE A 581 18.11 16.90 12.03
N ASP A 582 17.25 17.87 11.78
CA ASP A 582 16.84 18.88 12.77
C ASP A 582 15.67 18.30 13.61
N PHE A 583 15.98 17.69 14.76
CA PHE A 583 15.00 16.85 15.48
C PHE A 583 14.03 17.64 16.35
N ASP A 584 14.43 18.84 16.79
CA ASP A 584 13.62 19.74 17.62
C ASP A 584 13.07 20.96 16.84
N GLU A 585 13.33 21.00 15.53
CA GLU A 585 12.86 22.01 14.58
C GLU A 585 13.37 23.42 14.87
N ASP A 586 14.55 23.54 15.49
CA ASP A 586 15.16 24.81 15.83
C ASP A 586 15.94 25.46 14.67
N GLY A 587 16.16 24.70 13.58
CA GLY A 587 16.81 25.17 12.37
C GLY A 587 18.33 25.02 12.35
N ASP A 588 18.90 24.23 13.24
CA ASP A 588 20.25 23.68 13.17
C ASP A 588 20.23 22.16 12.87
N LEU A 589 21.27 21.62 12.24
CA LEU A 589 21.36 20.17 12.01
C LEU A 589 21.90 19.48 13.25
N ASP A 590 21.13 18.50 13.75
CA ASP A 590 21.51 17.64 14.86
C ASP A 590 22.00 16.27 14.38
N LEU A 591 22.56 15.50 15.30
CA LEU A 591 23.14 14.19 15.01
C LEU A 591 22.68 13.13 16.01
N TYR A 592 22.04 12.06 15.52
CA TYR A 592 21.81 10.85 16.30
C TYR A 592 22.87 9.80 15.97
N VAL A 593 23.53 9.24 17.00
CA VAL A 593 24.58 8.22 16.87
C VAL A 593 24.17 6.93 17.58
N ALA A 594 24.09 5.85 16.81
CA ALA A 594 23.88 4.49 17.29
C ALA A 594 25.18 3.86 17.79
N ASN A 595 25.13 3.30 19.01
CA ASN A 595 26.27 2.71 19.68
C ASN A 595 26.03 1.23 20.04
N GLN A 596 27.12 0.46 20.05
CA GLN A 596 27.12 -0.99 20.31
C GLN A 596 27.66 -1.41 21.68
N ASP A 597 27.57 -2.72 21.94
CA ASP A 597 28.20 -3.43 23.05
C ASP A 597 27.82 -2.87 24.44
N GLY A 598 26.55 -2.46 24.59
CA GLY A 598 25.97 -1.93 25.83
C GLY A 598 26.12 -0.43 26.03
N ASP A 599 26.84 0.29 25.16
CA ASP A 599 26.92 1.75 25.22
C ASP A 599 25.55 2.38 24.91
N ALA A 600 25.22 3.52 25.50
CA ALA A 600 24.00 4.27 25.17
C ALA A 600 24.15 4.98 23.82
N ASN A 601 23.09 5.09 23.04
CA ASN A 601 23.06 5.94 21.83
C ASN A 601 23.19 7.42 22.23
N GLY A 602 23.73 8.24 21.32
CA GLY A 602 23.85 9.68 21.49
C GLY A 602 22.85 10.44 20.63
N LEU A 603 22.37 11.58 21.12
CA LEU A 603 21.59 12.55 20.34
C LEU A 603 22.22 13.91 20.61
N PHE A 604 23.00 14.40 19.68
CA PHE A 604 23.79 15.59 19.81
C PHE A 604 23.03 16.77 19.21
N ARG A 605 22.43 17.59 20.07
CA ARG A 605 21.79 18.84 19.64
C ARG A 605 22.84 19.88 19.31
N ASN A 606 22.69 20.53 18.17
CA ASN A 606 23.56 21.59 17.69
C ASN A 606 23.04 22.96 18.12
N ASP A 607 23.75 23.64 19.01
CA ASP A 607 23.41 25.01 19.41
C ASP A 607 24.43 25.99 18.79
N GLY A 608 24.25 26.33 17.50
CA GLY A 608 25.12 27.28 16.79
C GLY A 608 26.57 26.80 16.60
N GLY A 609 26.77 25.55 16.18
CA GLY A 609 28.06 24.92 15.89
C GLY A 609 28.67 24.17 17.08
N ARG A 610 27.95 24.08 18.21
CA ARG A 610 28.37 23.32 19.40
C ARG A 610 27.36 22.23 19.71
N PHE A 611 27.86 21.00 19.80
CA PHE A 611 27.06 19.81 19.99
C PHE A 611 27.01 19.39 21.46
N THR A 612 25.81 19.11 21.95
CA THR A 612 25.56 18.62 23.32
C THR A 612 24.73 17.34 23.28
N ASP A 613 25.20 16.26 23.92
CA ASP A 613 24.42 15.02 24.03
C ASP A 613 23.20 15.21 24.94
N VAL A 614 22.02 15.13 24.36
CA VAL A 614 20.70 15.27 25.00
C VAL A 614 19.89 13.97 24.94
N ALA A 615 20.47 12.83 24.55
CA ALA A 615 19.76 11.57 24.34
C ALA A 615 18.88 11.16 25.53
N ALA A 616 19.40 11.30 26.76
CA ALA A 616 18.69 10.98 27.99
C ALA A 616 17.46 11.86 28.21
N ALA A 617 17.62 13.18 27.98
CA ALA A 617 16.55 14.15 28.17
C ALA A 617 15.46 13.99 27.09
N ALA A 618 15.87 13.67 25.86
CA ALA A 618 14.99 13.45 24.73
C ALA A 618 14.33 12.06 24.72
N GLY A 619 14.83 11.09 25.48
CA GLY A 619 14.30 9.72 25.53
C GLY A 619 14.81 8.80 24.41
N ALA A 620 15.96 9.09 23.81
CA ALA A 620 16.47 8.42 22.61
C ALA A 620 17.64 7.44 22.87
N GLU A 621 18.13 7.32 24.10
CA GLU A 621 19.38 6.61 24.47
C GLU A 621 19.42 5.12 24.09
N TRP A 622 18.27 4.46 24.00
CA TRP A 622 18.22 3.00 23.93
C TRP A 622 17.48 2.48 22.70
N ALA A 623 16.59 3.27 22.09
CA ALA A 623 15.80 2.85 20.93
C ALA A 623 15.22 1.43 21.11
N GLY A 624 14.37 1.20 22.11
CA GLY A 624 13.72 -0.10 22.35
C GLY A 624 14.54 -1.19 23.05
N ARG A 625 15.88 -1.14 23.00
CA ARG A 625 16.71 -2.23 23.56
C ARG A 625 16.85 -2.15 25.07
N THR A 626 17.17 -3.29 25.69
CA THR A 626 17.50 -3.37 27.12
C THR A 626 18.75 -2.53 27.42
N PRO A 627 18.67 -1.57 28.36
CA PRO A 627 19.80 -0.72 28.71
C PRO A 627 21.02 -1.51 29.19
N ARG A 628 22.22 -1.12 28.71
CA ARG A 628 23.53 -1.58 29.19
C ARG A 628 23.80 -3.09 29.09
N GLU A 629 23.04 -3.81 28.28
CA GLU A 629 23.30 -5.22 28.01
C GLU A 629 24.57 -5.37 27.13
N PRO A 630 25.65 -6.03 27.60
CA PRO A 630 26.97 -5.96 26.95
C PRO A 630 27.08 -6.48 25.52
N ALA A 631 26.11 -7.29 25.07
CA ALA A 631 26.07 -7.85 23.71
C ALA A 631 25.01 -7.20 22.81
N ASN A 632 24.31 -6.19 23.33
CA ASN A 632 23.27 -5.46 22.60
C ASN A 632 23.79 -4.12 22.11
N GLY A 633 23.12 -3.56 21.11
CA GLY A 633 23.52 -2.31 20.50
C GLY A 633 22.57 -1.91 19.38
N THR A 634 22.54 -0.64 19.07
CA THR A 634 21.90 -0.16 17.84
C THR A 634 22.95 -0.14 16.73
N VAL A 635 22.61 -0.70 15.57
CA VAL A 635 23.53 -0.82 14.43
C VAL A 635 23.28 0.32 13.46
N ARG A 636 22.14 0.31 12.77
CA ARG A 636 21.69 1.39 11.90
C ARG A 636 20.50 2.11 12.51
N PRO A 637 20.59 3.43 12.75
CA PRO A 637 19.42 4.27 12.94
C PRO A 637 18.83 4.68 11.58
N CYS A 638 17.52 4.77 11.49
CA CYS A 638 16.80 5.27 10.33
C CYS A 638 15.79 6.34 10.78
N ALA A 639 15.59 7.39 9.97
CA ALA A 639 14.63 8.45 10.25
C ALA A 639 13.54 8.51 9.17
N ALA A 640 12.28 8.60 9.58
CA ALA A 640 11.13 8.79 8.69
C ALA A 640 9.92 9.30 9.50
N ASP A 641 8.98 9.99 8.85
CA ASP A 641 7.68 10.31 9.43
C ASP A 641 6.77 9.07 9.29
N VAL A 642 6.72 8.24 10.34
CA VAL A 642 6.10 6.90 10.29
C VAL A 642 4.60 6.97 10.55
N ASP A 643 4.14 7.92 11.36
CA ASP A 643 2.73 8.10 11.69
C ASP A 643 2.02 9.22 10.91
N GLY A 644 2.77 9.95 10.08
CA GLY A 644 2.24 10.99 9.18
C GLY A 644 1.90 12.28 9.90
N ASP A 645 2.52 12.54 11.05
CA ASP A 645 2.29 13.75 11.85
C ASP A 645 3.15 14.95 11.41
N GLY A 646 4.12 14.72 10.51
CA GLY A 646 5.02 15.73 9.98
C GLY A 646 6.32 15.92 10.76
N HIS A 647 6.60 15.07 11.75
CA HIS A 647 7.86 15.03 12.47
C HIS A 647 8.65 13.75 12.12
N LEU A 648 9.99 13.84 12.05
CA LEU A 648 10.81 12.66 11.81
C LEU A 648 10.91 11.80 13.08
N ASP A 649 10.49 10.55 12.96
CA ASP A 649 10.64 9.50 13.96
C ASP A 649 11.96 8.75 13.78
N LEU A 650 12.36 7.99 14.81
CA LEU A 650 13.57 7.18 14.78
C LEU A 650 13.27 5.69 14.90
N PHE A 651 13.85 4.90 14.01
CA PHE A 651 13.92 3.46 14.14
C PHE A 651 15.36 3.00 14.39
N GLY A 652 15.55 2.12 15.38
CA GLY A 652 16.82 1.48 15.67
C GLY A 652 16.79 0.00 15.31
N ALA A 653 17.55 -0.39 14.29
CA ALA A 653 17.88 -1.80 14.05
C ALA A 653 18.88 -2.27 15.11
N ASN A 654 18.45 -3.21 15.95
CA ASN A 654 19.18 -3.56 17.16
C ASN A 654 19.70 -5.01 17.15
N TYR A 655 20.83 -5.19 17.83
CA TYR A 655 21.12 -6.44 18.52
C TYR A 655 20.34 -6.43 19.83
N GLY A 656 19.32 -7.28 19.90
CA GLY A 656 18.25 -7.26 20.90
C GLY A 656 16.92 -6.80 20.28
N ARG A 657 16.03 -6.31 21.13
CA ARG A 657 14.72 -5.77 20.74
C ARG A 657 14.89 -4.51 19.90
N ASN A 658 14.30 -4.46 18.70
CA ASN A 658 14.23 -3.25 17.87
C ASN A 658 13.47 -2.11 18.55
N GLY A 659 13.73 -0.88 18.11
CA GLY A 659 13.08 0.33 18.61
C GLY A 659 12.40 1.15 17.53
N LEU A 660 11.16 1.56 17.75
CA LEU A 660 10.51 2.67 17.05
C LEU A 660 10.17 3.76 18.07
N LEU A 661 10.73 4.95 17.85
CA LEU A 661 10.60 6.11 18.71
C LEU A 661 9.88 7.23 17.96
N LEU A 662 8.65 7.56 18.35
CA LEU A 662 7.92 8.66 17.73
C LEU A 662 8.35 10.00 18.30
N ASN A 663 8.61 10.98 17.43
CA ASN A 663 9.03 12.32 17.82
C ASN A 663 7.82 13.18 18.18
N ARG A 664 7.70 13.54 19.46
CA ARG A 664 6.66 14.42 19.98
C ARG A 664 7.28 15.76 20.34
N GLN A 665 7.61 16.54 19.30
CA GLN A 665 8.17 17.89 19.40
C GLN A 665 9.48 17.94 20.20
N GLY A 666 10.51 17.25 19.69
CA GLY A 666 11.83 17.17 20.31
C GLY A 666 11.95 16.13 21.44
N ARG A 667 10.88 15.36 21.71
CA ARG A 667 10.90 14.27 22.68
C ARG A 667 10.44 12.97 22.06
N PHE A 668 11.28 11.95 22.15
CA PHE A 668 11.03 10.63 21.62
C PHE A 668 10.22 9.75 22.60
N VAL A 669 9.22 9.05 22.06
CA VAL A 669 8.38 8.10 22.79
C VAL A 669 8.52 6.73 22.15
N ASP A 670 8.95 5.74 22.93
CA ASP A 670 9.05 4.35 22.48
C ASP A 670 7.67 3.72 22.32
N VAL A 671 7.36 3.32 21.08
CA VAL A 671 6.09 2.68 20.70
C VAL A 671 6.29 1.30 20.08
N SER A 672 7.49 0.74 20.20
CA SER A 672 7.93 -0.46 19.46
C SER A 672 6.97 -1.64 19.57
N ALA A 673 6.46 -1.89 20.79
CA ALA A 673 5.55 -2.99 21.08
C ALA A 673 4.14 -2.75 20.51
N GLU A 674 3.64 -1.51 20.59
CA GLU A 674 2.34 -1.12 20.04
C GLU A 674 2.33 -1.23 18.51
N TRP A 675 3.43 -0.81 17.88
CA TRP A 675 3.59 -0.84 16.44
C TRP A 675 4.05 -2.19 15.90
N GLY A 676 4.29 -3.18 16.77
CA GLY A 676 4.58 -4.56 16.37
C GLY A 676 5.98 -4.80 15.80
N VAL A 677 6.94 -3.91 16.10
CA VAL A 677 8.34 -4.01 15.64
C VAL A 677 9.31 -4.41 16.74
N ASP A 678 8.83 -4.52 17.98
CA ASP A 678 9.56 -4.99 19.16
C ASP A 678 9.92 -6.49 19.09
N ILE A 679 10.84 -6.80 18.20
CA ILE A 679 11.28 -8.16 17.89
C ILE A 679 12.67 -8.34 18.48
N ASP A 680 12.79 -9.28 19.41
CA ASP A 680 14.07 -9.66 20.00
C ASP A 680 14.86 -10.54 19.02
N ALA A 681 15.80 -9.92 18.30
CA ALA A 681 16.62 -10.58 17.29
C ALA A 681 18.00 -9.89 17.19
N ARG A 682 18.68 -10.05 16.05
CA ARG A 682 19.89 -9.29 15.71
C ARG A 682 19.73 -8.76 14.31
N TYR A 683 19.56 -7.45 14.19
CA TYR A 683 19.41 -6.76 12.91
C TYR A 683 20.59 -5.83 12.67
N ASP A 684 21.12 -5.83 11.46
CA ASP A 684 22.29 -5.02 11.07
C ASP A 684 21.89 -3.69 10.44
N ALA A 685 20.79 -3.66 9.69
CA ALA A 685 20.32 -2.46 9.04
C ALA A 685 18.79 -2.36 8.96
N CYS A 686 18.33 -1.12 8.76
CA CYS A 686 16.97 -0.75 8.41
C CYS A 686 16.99 0.10 7.14
N ALA A 687 15.87 0.14 6.41
CA ALA A 687 15.61 1.16 5.39
C ALA A 687 14.11 1.37 5.23
N PHE A 688 13.72 2.64 5.08
CA PHE A 688 12.34 3.06 4.87
C PHE A 688 12.08 3.36 3.40
N SER A 689 10.97 2.86 2.87
CA SER A 689 10.41 3.17 1.53
C SER A 689 8.92 2.85 1.57
N ASP A 690 8.08 3.48 0.74
CA ASP A 690 6.67 3.05 0.57
C ASP A 690 6.67 2.09 -0.63
N PHE A 691 6.86 0.80 -0.38
CA PHE A 691 7.21 -0.16 -1.45
C PHE A 691 5.99 -0.55 -2.30
N ASP A 692 4.77 -0.26 -1.85
CA ASP A 692 3.53 -0.58 -2.57
C ASP A 692 2.67 0.61 -2.96
N HIS A 693 3.19 1.82 -2.71
CA HIS A 693 2.64 3.11 -3.10
C HIS A 693 1.23 3.32 -2.52
N ASP A 694 1.04 2.95 -1.24
CA ASP A 694 -0.20 3.18 -0.51
C ASP A 694 -0.24 4.53 0.22
N GLY A 695 0.87 5.28 0.18
CA GLY A 695 1.05 6.58 0.81
C GLY A 695 1.58 6.51 2.24
N ARG A 696 2.06 5.35 2.70
CA ARG A 696 2.68 5.19 4.02
C ARG A 696 4.07 4.61 3.87
N VAL A 697 5.00 5.10 4.66
CA VAL A 697 6.36 4.57 4.65
C VAL A 697 6.41 3.21 5.35
N ASP A 698 6.94 2.23 4.63
CA ASP A 698 7.16 0.85 5.06
C ASP A 698 8.62 0.65 5.49
N LEU A 699 8.90 -0.46 6.17
CA LEU A 699 10.18 -0.73 6.80
C LEU A 699 10.74 -2.07 6.32
N TYR A 700 11.98 -2.09 5.85
CA TYR A 700 12.75 -3.33 5.74
C TYR A 700 13.87 -3.38 6.78
N VAL A 701 14.09 -4.57 7.35
CA VAL A 701 15.22 -4.87 8.24
C VAL A 701 15.85 -6.22 7.87
N ASN A 702 17.18 -6.30 7.91
CA ASN A 702 17.92 -7.54 7.63
C ASN A 702 18.55 -8.14 8.89
N GLY A 703 18.46 -9.46 9.02
CA GLY A 703 18.93 -10.19 10.18
C GLY A 703 20.41 -10.56 10.07
N THR A 704 21.15 -10.47 11.16
CA THR A 704 22.55 -10.88 11.20
C THR A 704 22.71 -12.38 10.92
N VAL A 705 23.81 -12.75 10.25
CA VAL A 705 24.29 -14.13 10.26
C VAL A 705 25.54 -14.21 11.13
N THR A 706 25.44 -14.93 12.25
CA THR A 706 26.58 -15.07 13.18
C THR A 706 26.50 -16.35 14.00
N GLY A 707 27.65 -16.97 14.27
CA GLY A 707 27.74 -18.16 15.15
C GLY A 707 26.93 -19.37 14.66
N GLY A 708 26.65 -19.47 13.36
CA GLY A 708 25.79 -20.53 12.79
C GLY A 708 24.28 -20.25 12.89
N ILE A 709 23.88 -19.09 13.42
CA ILE A 709 22.49 -18.61 13.47
C ILE A 709 22.28 -17.63 12.33
N SER A 710 21.19 -17.79 11.59
CA SER A 710 20.67 -16.79 10.64
C SER A 710 19.43 -16.18 11.27
N TYR A 711 19.52 -14.91 11.69
CA TYR A 711 18.35 -14.14 12.03
C TYR A 711 17.61 -13.80 10.72
N ARG A 712 16.29 -13.64 10.80
CA ARG A 712 15.42 -13.57 9.63
C ARG A 712 15.23 -12.11 9.20
N ASP A 713 15.33 -11.86 7.90
CA ASP A 713 14.97 -10.58 7.29
C ASP A 713 13.46 -10.35 7.38
N ALA A 714 13.05 -9.09 7.49
CA ALA A 714 11.65 -8.72 7.54
C ALA A 714 11.36 -7.47 6.70
N LEU A 715 10.39 -7.60 5.79
CA LEU A 715 9.70 -6.49 5.15
C LEU A 715 8.39 -6.27 5.90
N PHE A 716 8.20 -5.06 6.41
CA PHE A 716 7.05 -4.63 7.18
C PHE A 716 6.27 -3.59 6.42
N ARG A 717 4.99 -3.83 6.21
CA ARG A 717 4.06 -2.84 5.71
C ARG A 717 3.45 -2.03 6.85
N ASN A 718 3.36 -0.71 6.69
CA ASN A 718 2.71 0.20 7.61
C ASN A 718 1.20 0.24 7.35
N THR A 719 0.38 -0.02 8.38
CA THR A 719 -1.08 0.06 8.27
C THR A 719 -1.67 1.39 8.72
N GLY A 720 -0.81 2.37 9.06
CA GLY A 720 -1.15 3.68 9.63
C GLY A 720 -1.23 3.73 11.15
N SER A 721 -0.99 2.61 11.83
CA SER A 721 -0.97 2.53 13.30
C SER A 721 -0.09 1.41 13.85
N ARG A 722 0.49 0.59 12.97
CA ARG A 722 1.38 -0.52 13.26
C ARG A 722 2.02 -1.01 11.99
N PHE A 723 3.05 -1.83 12.15
CA PHE A 723 3.65 -2.61 11.11
C PHE A 723 3.10 -4.05 11.06
N VAL A 724 3.07 -4.64 9.87
CA VAL A 724 2.72 -6.04 9.62
C VAL A 724 3.79 -6.64 8.71
N GLU A 725 4.38 -7.76 9.13
CA GLU A 725 5.36 -8.46 8.31
C GLU A 725 4.70 -9.02 7.04
N VAL A 726 5.21 -8.65 5.87
CA VAL A 726 4.75 -9.07 4.53
C VAL A 726 5.87 -9.70 3.70
N THR A 727 6.98 -10.07 4.33
CA THR A 727 8.18 -10.64 3.67
C THR A 727 7.84 -11.82 2.76
N PRO A 728 8.08 -11.73 1.45
CA PRO A 728 7.91 -12.87 0.56
C PRO A 728 9.03 -13.90 0.77
N ASP A 729 8.73 -15.17 0.51
CA ASP A 729 9.69 -16.27 0.67
C ASP A 729 10.97 -16.06 -0.17
N SER A 730 10.86 -15.39 -1.32
CA SER A 730 11.99 -15.06 -2.19
C SER A 730 13.00 -14.11 -1.56
N VAL A 731 12.54 -13.21 -0.69
CA VAL A 731 13.38 -12.26 0.07
C VAL A 731 13.87 -12.92 1.35
N ALA A 732 12.98 -13.60 2.09
CA ALA A 732 13.32 -14.25 3.36
C ALA A 732 14.40 -15.35 3.21
N ALA A 733 14.57 -15.92 2.01
CA ALA A 733 15.57 -16.93 1.72
C ALA A 733 16.99 -16.37 1.47
N LEU A 734 17.14 -15.06 1.30
CA LEU A 734 18.41 -14.43 0.90
C LEU A 734 19.41 -14.30 2.06
N GLN A 735 18.94 -14.24 3.32
CA GLN A 735 19.81 -14.15 4.49
C GLN A 735 20.80 -12.97 4.39
N ALA A 736 20.32 -11.79 4.01
CA ALA A 736 21.14 -10.58 3.97
C ALA A 736 21.55 -10.16 5.39
N ASP A 737 22.75 -9.62 5.58
CA ASP A 737 23.28 -9.44 6.95
C ASP A 737 24.11 -8.16 7.14
N HIS A 738 24.22 -7.27 6.16
CA HIS A 738 24.95 -6.01 6.32
C HIS A 738 24.17 -4.78 5.83
N GLY A 739 24.22 -4.49 4.55
CA GLY A 739 23.65 -3.29 3.93
C GLY A 739 22.30 -3.55 3.27
N VAL A 740 21.43 -2.56 3.33
CA VAL A 740 20.12 -2.52 2.65
C VAL A 740 19.91 -1.11 2.13
N GLN A 741 19.40 -0.96 0.90
CA GLN A 741 19.02 0.31 0.28
C GLN A 741 17.83 0.18 -0.65
N TRP A 742 17.18 1.31 -0.93
CA TRP A 742 16.08 1.45 -1.87
C TRP A 742 16.49 2.43 -2.97
N ALA A 743 16.28 2.05 -4.23
CA ALA A 743 16.50 2.92 -5.38
C ALA A 743 15.64 2.46 -6.57
N ASP A 744 15.06 3.38 -7.34
CA ASP A 744 14.40 3.07 -8.62
C ASP A 744 15.48 2.86 -9.70
N VAL A 745 16.00 1.63 -9.81
CA VAL A 745 17.18 1.36 -10.64
C VAL A 745 16.84 1.07 -12.11
N ASP A 746 15.58 1.10 -12.54
CA ASP A 746 15.17 0.99 -13.96
C ASP A 746 14.23 2.13 -14.42
N GLY A 747 14.04 3.13 -13.56
CA GLY A 747 13.27 4.34 -13.86
C GLY A 747 11.79 4.04 -14.11
N ASP A 748 11.27 2.96 -13.51
CA ASP A 748 9.91 2.51 -13.73
C ASP A 748 8.90 3.16 -12.76
N GLY A 749 9.43 3.74 -11.69
CA GLY A 749 8.73 4.48 -10.66
C GLY A 749 8.58 3.73 -9.35
N ASP A 750 8.78 2.41 -9.30
CA ASP A 750 8.84 1.66 -8.04
C ASP A 750 10.28 1.53 -7.50
N GLU A 751 10.45 1.54 -6.18
CA GLU A 751 11.78 1.42 -5.57
C GLU A 751 12.19 -0.05 -5.43
N ASP A 752 13.43 -0.33 -5.83
CA ASP A 752 14.04 -1.65 -5.80
C ASP A 752 14.93 -1.85 -4.58
N LEU A 753 14.95 -3.08 -4.06
CA LEU A 753 15.63 -3.41 -2.81
C LEU A 753 17.05 -3.95 -3.09
N ALA A 754 18.08 -3.20 -2.74
CA ALA A 754 19.47 -3.62 -2.83
C ALA A 754 19.99 -4.13 -1.48
N LEU A 755 20.62 -5.30 -1.45
CA LEU A 755 21.08 -5.98 -0.24
C LEU A 755 22.59 -6.25 -0.29
N THR A 756 23.22 -6.50 0.87
CA THR A 756 24.58 -7.09 0.94
C THR A 756 24.68 -8.20 2.00
N GLY A 757 25.60 -9.15 1.76
CA GLY A 757 25.82 -10.32 2.61
C GLY A 757 27.31 -10.70 2.74
N GLN A 758 27.82 -10.84 3.98
CA GLN A 758 29.23 -11.12 4.26
C GLN A 758 29.60 -12.60 4.06
N ARG A 759 28.63 -13.52 4.07
CA ARG A 759 28.95 -14.94 3.95
C ARG A 759 29.59 -15.27 2.58
N PRO A 760 30.42 -16.32 2.47
CA PRO A 760 30.91 -16.80 1.18
C PRO A 760 29.79 -17.20 0.21
N ASP A 761 28.68 -17.72 0.74
CA ASP A 761 27.41 -18.01 0.03
C ASP A 761 26.41 -16.83 0.09
N GLY A 762 26.85 -15.67 0.57
CA GLY A 762 26.09 -14.42 0.60
C GLY A 762 25.93 -13.79 -0.79
N MET A 763 25.44 -12.55 -0.85
CA MET A 763 25.15 -11.87 -2.12
C MET A 763 25.18 -10.35 -1.99
N HIS A 764 25.07 -9.66 -3.13
CA HIS A 764 24.74 -8.23 -3.20
C HIS A 764 23.65 -7.98 -4.25
N LEU A 765 22.53 -8.68 -4.11
CA LEU A 765 21.44 -8.62 -5.09
C LEU A 765 20.75 -7.26 -5.07
N VAL A 766 20.34 -6.82 -6.26
CA VAL A 766 19.33 -5.80 -6.47
C VAL A 766 18.05 -6.52 -6.85
N LEU A 767 17.00 -6.35 -6.04
CA LEU A 767 15.73 -7.02 -6.18
C LEU A 767 14.70 -6.06 -6.75
N ARG A 768 14.29 -6.34 -7.98
CA ARG A 768 13.27 -5.58 -8.70
C ARG A 768 11.92 -5.69 -8.05
N ASN A 769 11.39 -4.58 -7.56
CA ASN A 769 9.99 -4.50 -7.22
C ASN A 769 9.18 -4.60 -8.52
N ARG A 770 8.03 -5.27 -8.45
CA ARG A 770 7.19 -5.55 -9.62
C ARG A 770 5.78 -5.13 -9.30
N LEU A 771 5.59 -3.83 -9.12
CA LEU A 771 4.27 -3.24 -8.99
C LEU A 771 3.53 -3.28 -10.32
N ASP A 772 2.21 -3.15 -10.23
CA ASP A 772 1.41 -2.85 -11.41
C ASP A 772 1.86 -1.48 -11.96
N PRO A 773 2.07 -1.31 -13.28
CA PRO A 773 2.56 -0.05 -13.85
C PRO A 773 1.71 1.18 -13.50
N ASP A 774 0.40 1.02 -13.26
CA ASP A 774 -0.47 2.12 -12.81
C ASP A 774 -0.29 2.49 -11.34
N VAL A 775 0.34 1.61 -10.56
CA VAL A 775 0.77 1.84 -9.18
C VAL A 775 2.19 2.39 -9.15
N ALA A 776 3.13 1.77 -9.88
CA ALA A 776 4.54 2.18 -9.96
C ALA A 776 4.67 3.67 -10.33
N ARG A 777 3.89 4.15 -11.31
CA ARG A 777 3.91 5.57 -11.72
C ARG A 777 3.40 6.57 -10.67
N ARG A 778 2.89 6.14 -9.52
CA ARG A 778 2.42 7.03 -8.45
C ARG A 778 3.57 7.47 -7.57
N SER A 779 4.60 8.03 -8.18
CA SER A 779 5.80 8.45 -7.49
C SER A 779 6.37 9.72 -8.08
N LEU A 780 7.27 10.33 -7.32
CA LEU A 780 8.05 11.50 -7.67
C LEU A 780 9.51 11.28 -7.25
N ALA A 781 10.43 11.81 -8.03
CA ALA A 781 11.84 11.90 -7.69
C ALA A 781 12.20 13.38 -7.50
N VAL A 782 12.61 13.77 -6.29
CA VAL A 782 12.87 15.17 -5.93
C VAL A 782 14.36 15.37 -5.65
N ARG A 783 15.07 16.04 -6.55
CA ARG A 783 16.48 16.42 -6.37
C ARG A 783 16.56 17.80 -5.72
N VAL A 784 17.24 17.88 -4.57
CA VAL A 784 17.44 19.12 -3.81
C VAL A 784 18.86 19.62 -4.02
N LEU A 785 18.99 20.87 -4.47
CA LEU A 785 20.27 21.50 -4.79
C LEU A 785 20.40 22.86 -4.10
N ASP A 786 21.63 23.29 -3.83
CA ASP A 786 21.89 24.67 -3.42
C ASP A 786 21.63 25.68 -4.58
N ALA A 787 21.80 26.98 -4.30
CA ALA A 787 21.59 28.05 -5.28
C ALA A 787 22.56 27.99 -6.47
N ARG A 788 23.70 27.29 -6.33
CA ARG A 788 24.70 27.06 -7.37
C ARG A 788 24.46 25.75 -8.13
N GLY A 789 23.49 24.94 -7.71
CA GLY A 789 23.15 23.66 -8.34
C GLY A 789 23.90 22.45 -7.77
N ARG A 790 24.49 22.57 -6.57
CA ARG A 790 25.28 21.50 -5.92
C ARG A 790 24.46 20.73 -4.89
N THR A 791 24.84 19.49 -4.60
CA THR A 791 24.14 18.57 -3.69
C THR A 791 24.66 18.69 -2.25
N THR A 792 24.61 19.88 -1.67
CA THR A 792 25.19 20.20 -0.34
C THR A 792 24.14 20.34 0.77
N ARG A 793 22.94 19.78 0.56
CA ARG A 793 21.75 20.05 1.37
C ARG A 793 21.18 18.82 2.07
N ALA A 794 22.06 17.90 2.44
CA ALA A 794 21.68 16.78 3.30
C ALA A 794 21.11 17.30 4.63
N GLY A 795 20.11 16.59 5.16
CA GLY A 795 19.32 17.04 6.31
C GLY A 795 18.12 17.94 5.97
N ALA A 796 17.97 18.36 4.70
CA ALA A 796 16.73 18.97 4.22
C ALA A 796 15.58 17.95 4.16
N GLU A 797 14.35 18.43 4.24
CA GLU A 797 13.14 17.62 4.22
C GLU A 797 12.32 17.92 2.96
N VAL A 798 11.94 16.86 2.24
CA VAL A 798 10.98 16.91 1.15
C VAL A 798 9.61 16.54 1.70
N ARG A 799 8.69 17.51 1.69
CA ARG A 799 7.31 17.37 2.18
C ARG A 799 6.34 17.50 1.02
N VAL A 800 5.48 16.52 0.84
CA VAL A 800 4.52 16.48 -0.27
C VAL A 800 3.11 16.64 0.26
N TYR A 801 2.39 17.65 -0.23
CA TYR A 801 1.04 17.98 0.17
C TYR A 801 0.04 17.71 -0.95
N ALA A 802 -1.21 17.38 -0.59
CA ALA A 802 -2.30 17.37 -1.56
C ALA A 802 -2.46 18.79 -2.14
N SER A 803 -2.45 18.94 -3.47
CA SER A 803 -2.29 20.26 -4.11
C SER A 803 -3.37 21.26 -3.68
N GLY A 804 -2.93 22.48 -3.37
CA GLY A 804 -3.78 23.57 -2.88
C GLY A 804 -4.20 23.43 -1.42
N THR A 805 -3.64 22.46 -0.68
CA THR A 805 -3.97 22.21 0.73
C THR A 805 -2.71 22.06 1.59
N ARG A 806 -2.88 21.99 2.92
CA ARG A 806 -1.82 21.65 3.88
C ARG A 806 -1.91 20.20 4.37
N ARG A 807 -2.65 19.34 3.68
CA ARG A 807 -2.72 17.92 4.02
C ARG A 807 -1.45 17.22 3.54
N LEU A 808 -0.56 16.89 4.48
CA LEU A 808 0.65 16.11 4.20
C LEU A 808 0.25 14.73 3.66
N LEU A 809 0.94 14.30 2.61
CA LEU A 809 0.77 13.00 1.97
C LEU A 809 1.98 12.11 2.20
N ALA A 810 3.17 12.69 2.17
CA ALA A 810 4.42 12.00 2.39
C ALA A 810 5.51 12.99 2.80
N MET A 811 6.49 12.50 3.54
CA MET A 811 7.68 13.25 3.93
C MET A 811 8.91 12.35 3.84
N ARG A 812 10.03 12.92 3.41
CA ARG A 812 11.30 12.22 3.26
C ARG A 812 12.47 13.14 3.61
N LEU A 813 13.52 12.57 4.18
CA LEU A 813 14.78 13.25 4.48
C LEU A 813 15.70 13.18 3.25
N VAL A 814 16.38 14.28 2.93
CA VAL A 814 17.53 14.27 2.02
C VAL A 814 18.70 13.69 2.81
N ASP A 815 19.02 12.44 2.50
CA ASP A 815 20.01 11.68 3.25
C ASP A 815 21.46 12.16 2.95
N SER A 816 22.34 12.03 3.94
CA SER A 816 23.80 12.30 3.90
C SER A 816 24.65 11.04 3.77
N GLY A 817 24.02 9.88 3.56
CA GLY A 817 24.64 8.56 3.72
C GLY A 817 24.38 7.96 5.10
N SER A 818 23.11 7.95 5.52
CA SER A 818 22.68 7.48 6.83
C SER A 818 22.58 5.95 6.87
N GLY A 819 23.70 5.31 7.17
CA GLY A 819 23.70 3.91 7.55
C GLY A 819 25.04 3.21 7.71
N TYR A 820 25.03 2.18 8.56
CA TYR A 820 26.06 1.15 8.60
C TYR A 820 26.21 0.51 7.22
N ASN A 821 27.31 0.83 6.56
CA ASN A 821 27.71 0.29 5.26
C ASN A 821 26.72 0.54 4.10
N ALA A 822 25.95 1.64 4.09
CA ALA A 822 25.17 1.98 2.88
C ALA A 822 24.77 3.46 2.68
N GLN A 823 24.64 3.91 1.40
CA GLN A 823 24.06 5.22 1.00
C GLN A 823 23.08 5.14 -0.21
N ASN A 824 22.02 5.97 -0.23
CA ASN A 824 21.01 6.05 -1.31
C ASN A 824 21.29 7.21 -2.29
N ASP A 825 20.66 7.13 -3.48
CA ASP A 825 20.71 8.11 -4.56
C ASP A 825 20.15 9.50 -4.15
N ILE A 826 20.57 10.54 -4.87
CA ILE A 826 20.41 11.96 -4.52
C ILE A 826 19.09 12.63 -5.00
N PRO A 827 18.23 12.06 -5.86
CA PRO A 827 16.81 12.40 -5.84
C PRO A 827 16.10 11.59 -4.75
N VAL A 828 15.41 12.30 -3.85
CA VAL A 828 14.53 11.70 -2.86
C VAL A 828 13.31 11.13 -3.58
N HIS A 829 13.11 9.82 -3.48
CA HIS A 829 11.94 9.15 -4.02
C HIS A 829 10.74 9.27 -3.07
N VAL A 830 9.58 9.62 -3.63
CA VAL A 830 8.34 9.80 -2.89
C VAL A 830 7.21 9.08 -3.62
N ALA A 831 6.80 7.93 -3.10
CA ALA A 831 5.60 7.24 -3.53
C ALA A 831 4.33 7.87 -2.93
N LEU A 832 3.21 7.72 -3.66
CA LEU A 832 1.95 8.42 -3.41
C LEU A 832 0.76 7.47 -3.65
N PRO A 833 -0.37 7.66 -2.92
CA PRO A 833 -1.54 6.78 -3.05
C PRO A 833 -2.29 6.94 -4.38
N THR A 834 -2.05 8.04 -5.11
CA THR A 834 -2.77 8.40 -6.35
C THR A 834 -1.88 9.19 -7.30
N THR A 835 -2.30 9.34 -8.56
CA THR A 835 -1.66 10.24 -9.55
C THR A 835 -2.23 11.67 -9.54
N ALA A 836 -2.90 12.08 -8.45
CA ALA A 836 -3.38 13.46 -8.36
C ALA A 836 -2.19 14.43 -8.23
N PRO A 837 -2.27 15.66 -8.77
CA PRO A 837 -1.22 16.65 -8.59
C PRO A 837 -0.97 16.98 -7.11
N VAL A 838 0.26 17.32 -6.79
CA VAL A 838 0.73 17.62 -5.42
C VAL A 838 1.51 18.92 -5.34
N ASP A 839 1.67 19.46 -4.15
CA ASP A 839 2.60 20.57 -3.89
C ASP A 839 3.83 20.00 -3.16
N VAL A 840 5.03 20.29 -3.66
CA VAL A 840 6.31 19.80 -3.09
C VAL A 840 6.98 20.96 -2.36
N GLU A 841 7.09 20.85 -1.04
CA GLU A 841 7.81 21.80 -0.18
C GLU A 841 9.15 21.18 0.22
N VAL A 842 10.24 21.90 0.00
CA VAL A 842 11.55 21.57 0.57
C VAL A 842 11.80 22.49 1.74
N THR A 843 12.03 21.92 2.92
CA THR A 843 12.37 22.65 4.16
C THR A 843 13.80 22.32 4.56
N TRP A 844 14.61 23.30 5.00
CA TRP A 844 15.98 23.03 5.41
C TRP A 844 16.45 23.96 6.54
N PRO A 845 17.32 23.46 7.43
CA PRO A 845 17.94 24.25 8.50
C PRO A 845 19.05 25.15 7.96
N VAL A 846 19.15 26.38 8.49
CA VAL A 846 20.23 27.36 8.23
C VAL A 846 20.39 28.27 9.45
N GLY A 847 21.38 27.99 10.30
CA GLY A 847 21.83 28.87 11.37
C GLY A 847 20.71 29.30 12.34
N GLY A 848 20.04 28.33 12.96
CA GLY A 848 18.93 28.49 13.89
C GLY A 848 17.63 28.96 13.24
N ARG A 849 17.46 28.70 11.93
CA ARG A 849 16.24 29.02 11.18
C ARG A 849 15.89 27.90 10.22
N ARG A 850 14.61 27.55 10.16
CA ARG A 850 14.06 26.68 9.10
C ARG A 850 13.54 27.53 7.95
N LEU A 851 14.12 27.34 6.78
CA LEU A 851 13.67 27.96 5.53
C LEU A 851 12.88 26.94 4.71
N SER A 852 11.97 27.41 3.85
CA SER A 852 11.26 26.52 2.93
C SER A 852 11.01 27.17 1.57
N THR A 853 10.86 26.32 0.55
CA THR A 853 10.41 26.69 -0.79
C THR A 853 9.41 25.67 -1.28
N THR A 854 8.41 26.10 -2.05
CA THR A 854 7.33 25.23 -2.52
C THR A 854 7.16 25.31 -4.04
N VAL A 855 7.12 24.16 -4.69
CA VAL A 855 6.69 23.99 -6.08
C VAL A 855 5.24 23.52 -6.07
N LEU A 856 4.34 24.35 -6.62
CA LEU A 856 2.91 24.08 -6.62
C LEU A 856 2.47 23.26 -7.84
N ASN A 857 1.45 22.44 -7.67
CA ASN A 857 0.75 21.72 -8.73
C ASN A 857 1.68 20.86 -9.61
N VAL A 858 2.58 20.12 -8.96
CA VAL A 858 3.47 19.13 -9.57
C VAL A 858 2.62 17.95 -10.08
N PRO A 859 2.68 17.62 -11.38
CA PRO A 859 1.97 16.47 -11.92
C PRO A 859 2.61 15.15 -11.46
N VAL A 860 1.77 14.15 -11.16
CA VAL A 860 2.18 12.79 -10.78
C VAL A 860 1.76 11.81 -11.87
N GLY A 861 2.59 10.81 -12.19
CA GLY A 861 2.24 9.74 -13.13
C GLY A 861 2.61 9.98 -14.60
N ASP A 862 3.33 11.05 -14.91
CA ASP A 862 4.09 11.25 -16.15
C ASP A 862 5.58 11.15 -15.80
N ARG A 863 6.27 10.11 -16.29
CA ARG A 863 7.68 9.84 -15.94
C ARG A 863 8.62 11.00 -16.28
N SER A 864 8.31 11.77 -17.33
CA SER A 864 9.14 12.93 -17.70
C SER A 864 8.92 14.14 -16.79
N ALA A 865 7.75 14.24 -16.17
CA ALA A 865 7.37 15.35 -15.28
C ALA A 865 7.47 14.99 -13.79
N ALA A 866 7.68 13.71 -13.46
CA ALA A 866 7.81 13.19 -12.10
C ALA A 866 9.21 13.42 -11.48
N ARG A 867 10.19 13.92 -12.26
CA ARG A 867 11.50 14.38 -11.76
C ARG A 867 11.44 15.88 -11.49
N VAL A 868 11.51 16.27 -10.22
CA VAL A 868 11.47 17.67 -9.77
C VAL A 868 12.84 18.06 -9.24
N THR A 869 13.40 19.16 -9.76
CA THR A 869 14.61 19.76 -9.18
C THR A 869 14.24 21.03 -8.44
N VAL A 870 14.60 21.10 -7.16
CA VAL A 870 14.38 22.27 -6.31
C VAL A 870 15.72 22.87 -5.91
N ARG A 871 15.94 24.15 -6.26
CA ARG A 871 17.12 24.92 -5.85
C ARG A 871 16.81 25.79 -4.64
N ILE A 872 17.64 25.72 -3.60
CA ILE A 872 17.44 26.38 -2.30
C ILE A 872 18.68 27.18 -1.88
N GLY A 873 18.52 28.26 -1.10
CA GLY A 873 19.64 29.08 -0.60
C GLY A 873 19.92 30.40 -1.35
N GLY A 874 18.88 31.03 -1.93
CA GLY A 874 18.93 32.39 -2.48
C GLY A 874 18.52 33.47 -1.48
#